data_AF-F0ZAA4-F1
#
_entry.id   AF-F0ZAA4-F1
#
_cell.length_a   1.000
_cell.length_b   1.000
_cell.length_c   1.000
_cell.angle_alpha   90.00
_cell.angle_beta   90.00
_cell.angle_gamma   90.00
#
_symmetry.space_group_name_H-M   'P 1'
#
loop_
_entity.id
_entity.type
_entity.pdbx_description
1 polymer ?
#
loop_
_entity_poly.entity_id
_entity_poly.type
_entity_poly.pdbx_seq_one_letter_code
_entity_poly.pdbx_strand_id
1 'polypeptide(L)'
;MDQEGLKPMFDVNIYGRISVLKLFSAGGKQDYLFISTESFKFCILAYDSEKKEIVTKASGNAEDTIGRPTEAGQLGIIDPDGRLIALHLYEGLLKLINIEKGLNNPIQKTAANTRLEELQVMDMTFLYGCKIPTIAVLFKDTKDEKHIVTYEVSQKDQELCPGPWSQSNVGVYSSMLVAVPLGGVLVVADNGITYMNGRTTRSIAIPYTKFLAYDRVDKDGSRYLFGDHFGRLSVLVLLNHQQRVTELKFETLGRTSIPSSISYLDSGVVFIGSSSGDSQLIRLNTEKDPATDSYISHLENFTNIGPIVDFCLVDTEKQGQAQIVTCSGTYRDGTLRVIRNGIGIAEKALIELEGVKGLWPIKENDPSDPLNPKDQYLIVSFIGYTKVLQFQGEEIEETEFEGLDSNSSTILCSNIDKENVIVQVTNQAINLINPITFKRVDQWKSPSGSPINLVSSNQSQIALSIGKSLYYFEINEQSRIELIKEIELPHEISCIDISPLDSFMDSRSQICAVGLWTDITLRLFKLPTLEEIHKEPLGGEIIPRSILMISFEGIDYIFCSLGDGHLFKFKIDIANNWKLFDKRKLTLGTQPIILKKFKLKNTINIFALSDRPTVIYSNNKKLFYSVVNLKEVTNVTSFNSDAFPGSMAISSESSLIIGTIDEIQKLHIKTISLNGEMARRIVHLEEYSCYAVITIKTNEDIISGNGENATTIDEVEEEVSYVRLFDDQTFEPLSSFRLEHYEMGWSLTSTKFDDDPCTYLAVGTSINIPDRQTSGRVLLFNINEAKKLVLLEEISFRSGVLYLHQFNGRLIAAVLKRLYSIRYSYSKEKNCKVISSENVHKGHTMILKLASRGHFMLVGDMMKSMSLLGQSENGSLVQIAKNPQPIWIRSIAMINDDYFIGSETSNNFVVVKKNNDSTNELERELLDSVGHYHIGESINSMLCGSLVRLPDSDAPPIPTILYASVNGSIGVIASISKEDYEFFSKLQKGLNRVVNGIGGFTHESWRAFSNDHHTVESRNFIDGDLIEMFPDLKIESMAKVIQDMNVTLDETLKRIESLMQYIR
;
A
#
# COMPACT_ATOMS: atom_id res chain seq x y z
N MET A 1 15.56 -11.17 14.03
CA MET A 1 16.32 -10.87 12.81
C MET A 1 16.95 -12.18 12.41
N ASP A 2 16.58 -12.71 11.26
CA ASP A 2 17.26 -13.89 10.70
C ASP A 2 18.43 -13.37 9.84
N GLN A 3 19.33 -14.25 9.40
CA GLN A 3 20.47 -13.84 8.54
C GLN A 3 20.03 -13.15 7.24
N GLU A 4 18.75 -13.28 6.87
CA GLU A 4 18.15 -12.78 5.63
C GLU A 4 17.38 -11.45 5.79
N GLY A 5 17.22 -10.87 7.00
CA GLY A 5 16.57 -9.57 7.19
C GLY A 5 15.52 -9.50 8.31
N LEU A 6 14.46 -8.71 8.08
CA LEU A 6 13.36 -8.52 9.02
C LEU A 6 12.27 -9.58 8.82
N LYS A 7 11.78 -10.14 9.92
CA LYS A 7 10.68 -11.12 9.92
C LYS A 7 9.44 -10.49 10.55
N PRO A 8 8.30 -10.40 9.84
CA PRO A 8 7.06 -9.92 10.44
C PRO A 8 6.60 -10.91 11.52
N MET A 9 6.30 -10.38 12.71
CA MET A 9 5.89 -11.19 13.87
C MET A 9 4.42 -10.96 14.21
N PHE A 10 4.01 -9.70 14.34
CA PHE A 10 2.65 -9.29 14.69
C PHE A 10 2.28 -8.03 13.93
N ASP A 11 1.01 -7.94 13.54
CA ASP A 11 0.36 -6.74 13.06
C ASP A 11 -0.93 -6.59 13.86
N VAL A 12 -1.12 -5.44 14.51
CA VAL A 12 -2.31 -5.22 15.35
C VAL A 12 -2.84 -3.81 15.24
N ASN A 13 -4.16 -3.74 15.04
CA ASN A 13 -4.92 -2.50 14.99
C ASN A 13 -5.11 -1.87 16.36
N ILE A 14 -4.95 -0.54 16.42
CA ILE A 14 -5.24 0.30 17.58
C ILE A 14 -6.28 1.35 17.19
N TYR A 15 -7.28 1.55 18.04
CA TYR A 15 -8.33 2.54 17.82
C TYR A 15 -7.86 3.94 18.26
N GLY A 16 -6.88 4.49 17.55
CA GLY A 16 -6.32 5.82 17.77
C GLY A 16 -5.05 6.08 16.94
N ARG A 17 -4.77 7.34 16.61
CA ARG A 17 -3.49 7.72 15.98
C ARG A 17 -2.38 7.73 17.04
N ILE A 18 -1.33 6.96 16.83
CA ILE A 18 -0.18 6.90 17.75
C ILE A 18 0.58 8.23 17.68
N SER A 19 0.69 8.89 18.82
CA SER A 19 1.49 10.11 18.97
C SER A 19 2.85 9.81 19.62
N VAL A 20 2.88 8.92 20.61
CA VAL A 20 4.12 8.51 21.28
C VAL A 20 4.21 6.99 21.30
N LEU A 21 5.38 6.47 20.91
CA LEU A 21 5.71 5.04 20.93
C LEU A 21 7.09 4.87 21.56
N LYS A 22 7.15 4.28 22.77
CA LYS A 22 8.43 4.10 23.50
C LYS A 22 8.47 2.75 24.22
N LEU A 23 9.61 2.06 24.09
CA LEU A 23 9.93 0.88 24.88
C LEU A 23 10.58 1.29 26.21
N PHE A 24 10.29 0.56 27.27
CA PHE A 24 10.95 0.74 28.56
C PHE A 24 11.05 -0.58 29.34
N SER A 25 12.06 -0.68 30.20
CA SER A 25 12.25 -1.81 31.11
C SER A 25 11.86 -1.42 32.54
N ALA A 26 11.03 -2.24 33.19
CA ALA A 26 10.66 -2.07 34.60
C ALA A 26 11.46 -3.01 35.52
N GLY A 27 12.72 -3.32 35.17
CA GLY A 27 13.59 -4.22 35.95
C GLY A 27 13.37 -5.72 35.71
N GLY A 28 12.56 -6.08 34.71
CA GLY A 28 12.36 -7.45 34.25
C GLY A 28 13.27 -7.82 33.06
N LYS A 29 13.21 -9.09 32.62
CA LYS A 29 13.88 -9.55 31.38
C LYS A 29 13.19 -9.11 30.09
N GLN A 30 11.96 -8.61 30.19
CA GLN A 30 11.11 -8.21 29.08
C GLN A 30 10.84 -6.72 29.15
N ASP A 31 10.86 -6.07 27.99
CA ASP A 31 10.48 -4.67 27.83
C ASP A 31 8.97 -4.53 27.62
N TYR A 32 8.44 -3.40 28.07
CA TYR A 32 7.06 -2.98 27.88
C TYR A 32 6.99 -1.90 26.81
N LEU A 33 5.88 -1.86 26.07
CA LEU A 33 5.62 -0.84 25.06
C LEU A 33 4.58 0.15 25.59
N PHE A 34 5.00 1.40 25.77
CA PHE A 34 4.09 2.50 26.08
C PHE A 34 3.62 3.18 24.79
N ILE A 35 2.32 3.40 24.70
CA ILE A 35 1.67 4.09 23.59
C ILE A 35 0.81 5.22 24.15
N SER A 36 0.93 6.42 23.55
CA SER A 36 -0.04 7.52 23.72
C SER A 36 -0.63 7.87 22.35
N THR A 37 -1.92 8.19 22.32
CA THR A 37 -2.65 8.58 21.11
C THR A 37 -2.81 10.09 21.02
N GLU A 38 -3.04 10.62 19.81
CA GLU A 38 -3.38 12.04 19.60
C GLU A 38 -4.66 12.45 20.35
N SER A 39 -5.56 11.51 20.63
CA SER A 39 -6.74 11.68 21.48
C SER A 39 -6.46 11.60 22.99
N PHE A 40 -5.19 11.74 23.39
CA PHE A 40 -4.72 11.77 24.78
C PHE A 40 -4.98 10.48 25.58
N LYS A 41 -5.33 9.37 24.92
CA LYS A 41 -5.45 8.06 25.56
C LYS A 41 -4.10 7.37 25.55
N PHE A 42 -3.82 6.57 26.57
CA PHE A 42 -2.56 5.83 26.63
C PHE A 42 -2.79 4.39 27.07
N CYS A 43 -1.87 3.52 26.68
CA CYS A 43 -1.87 2.13 27.09
C CYS A 43 -0.45 1.57 27.18
N ILE A 44 -0.32 0.45 27.88
CA ILE A 44 0.91 -0.33 27.96
C ILE A 44 0.64 -1.73 27.50
N LEU A 45 1.47 -2.17 26.57
CA LEU A 45 1.42 -3.48 25.96
C LEU A 45 2.62 -4.31 26.41
N ALA A 46 2.39 -5.61 26.52
CA ALA A 46 3.43 -6.59 26.73
C ALA A 46 3.18 -7.80 25.82
N TYR A 47 4.24 -8.49 25.45
CA TYR A 47 4.15 -9.74 24.71
C TYR A 47 3.96 -10.92 25.68
N ASP A 48 2.89 -11.69 25.53
CA ASP A 48 2.67 -12.91 26.31
C ASP A 48 3.29 -14.10 25.55
N SER A 49 4.39 -14.65 26.07
CA SER A 49 5.10 -15.77 25.43
C SER A 49 4.34 -17.09 25.45
N GLU A 50 3.42 -17.29 26.42
CA GLU A 50 2.62 -18.52 26.51
C GLU A 50 1.49 -18.52 25.48
N LYS A 51 0.80 -17.38 25.35
CA LYS A 51 -0.30 -17.20 24.38
C LYS A 51 0.18 -16.81 22.99
N LYS A 52 1.42 -16.34 22.86
CA LYS A 52 1.98 -15.71 21.65
C LYS A 52 1.12 -14.55 21.15
N GLU A 53 0.60 -13.73 22.07
CA GLU A 53 -0.28 -12.60 21.77
C GLU A 53 0.21 -11.32 22.47
N ILE A 54 -0.14 -10.16 21.91
CA ILE A 54 0.09 -8.88 22.55
C ILE A 54 -1.06 -8.59 23.52
N VAL A 55 -0.74 -8.35 24.78
CA VAL A 55 -1.72 -8.13 25.84
C VAL A 55 -1.64 -6.72 26.39
N THR A 56 -2.80 -6.11 26.66
CA THR A 56 -2.88 -4.81 27.33
C THR A 56 -2.70 -5.00 28.83
N LYS A 57 -1.65 -4.41 29.40
CA LYS A 57 -1.37 -4.44 30.84
C LYS A 57 -2.01 -3.28 31.58
N ALA A 58 -2.01 -2.09 30.98
CA ALA A 58 -2.64 -0.91 31.53
C ALA A 58 -3.21 -0.03 30.42
N SER A 59 -4.24 0.74 30.76
CA SER A 59 -4.79 1.78 29.89
C SER A 59 -5.38 2.90 30.73
N GLY A 60 -5.40 4.11 30.16
CA GLY A 60 -5.92 5.31 30.81
C GLY A 60 -6.22 6.43 29.81
N ASN A 61 -6.85 7.49 30.31
CA ASN A 61 -7.06 8.74 29.57
C ASN A 61 -6.30 9.86 30.27
N ALA A 62 -5.46 10.58 29.53
CA ALA A 62 -4.68 11.72 29.99
C ALA A 62 -5.29 13.06 29.54
N GLU A 63 -6.45 13.08 28.90
CA GLU A 63 -7.18 14.30 28.52
C GLU A 63 -7.58 15.14 29.74
N ASP A 64 -7.33 16.45 29.69
CA ASP A 64 -7.87 17.42 30.65
C ASP A 64 -9.08 18.13 30.05
N THR A 65 -10.07 18.45 30.91
CA THR A 65 -11.27 19.18 30.49
C THR A 65 -10.96 20.61 30.02
N ILE A 66 -9.86 21.19 30.50
CA ILE A 66 -9.43 22.56 30.17
C ILE A 66 -7.92 22.53 29.95
N GLY A 67 -7.48 22.98 28.78
CA GLY A 67 -6.06 23.12 28.46
C GLY A 67 -5.89 23.48 27.00
N ARG A 68 -4.87 24.30 26.68
CA ARG A 68 -4.48 24.55 25.29
C ARG A 68 -3.47 23.48 24.87
N PRO A 69 -3.77 22.65 23.85
CA PRO A 69 -2.82 21.66 23.36
C PRO A 69 -1.50 22.31 22.95
N THR A 70 -0.40 21.57 23.10
CA THR A 70 0.94 22.07 22.75
C THR A 70 1.08 22.27 21.23
N GLU A 71 1.62 23.43 20.82
CA GLU A 71 1.86 23.71 19.40
C GLU A 71 2.98 22.84 18.80
N ALA A 72 3.98 22.45 19.61
CA ALA A 72 5.09 21.60 19.19
C ALA A 72 4.71 20.11 19.04
N GLY A 73 3.45 19.75 19.30
CA GLY A 73 2.97 18.37 19.36
C GLY A 73 3.11 17.76 20.75
N GLN A 74 2.53 16.57 20.94
CA GLN A 74 2.57 15.87 22.22
C GLN A 74 3.93 15.21 22.42
N LEU A 75 4.56 15.48 23.56
CA LEU A 75 5.84 14.85 23.93
C LEU A 75 5.59 13.81 25.02
N GLY A 76 6.18 12.63 24.86
CA GLY A 76 6.17 11.59 25.88
C GLY A 76 7.56 11.04 26.09
N ILE A 77 8.05 11.19 27.33
CA ILE A 77 9.38 10.76 27.73
C ILE A 77 9.29 9.78 28.89
N ILE A 78 10.21 8.82 28.90
CA ILE A 78 10.29 7.80 29.94
C ILE A 78 11.64 7.89 30.60
N ASP A 79 11.65 7.84 31.93
CA ASP A 79 12.87 7.82 32.72
C ASP A 79 13.70 6.56 32.40
N PRO A 80 15.02 6.67 32.15
CA PRO A 80 15.86 5.53 31.77
C PRO A 80 15.84 4.35 32.75
N ASP A 81 15.61 4.60 34.04
CA ASP A 81 15.52 3.57 35.09
C ASP A 81 14.10 2.98 35.24
N GLY A 82 13.19 3.35 34.33
CA GLY A 82 11.81 2.88 34.28
C GLY A 82 11.00 3.28 35.51
N ARG A 83 11.25 4.47 36.08
CA ARG A 83 10.57 4.91 37.31
C ARG A 83 9.28 5.70 37.04
N LEU A 84 9.27 6.53 35.99
CA LEU A 84 8.11 7.32 35.63
C LEU A 84 8.05 7.67 34.15
N ILE A 85 6.86 8.04 33.71
CA ILE A 85 6.56 8.54 32.38
C ILE A 85 6.07 9.98 32.55
N ALA A 86 6.58 10.90 31.74
CA ALA A 86 6.13 12.27 31.69
C ALA A 86 5.56 12.60 30.31
N LEU A 87 4.37 13.19 30.28
CA LEU A 87 3.65 13.59 29.08
C LEU A 87 3.42 15.09 29.08
N HIS A 88 3.89 15.78 28.04
CA HIS A 88 3.57 17.18 27.81
C HIS A 88 2.50 17.26 26.71
N LEU A 89 1.25 17.46 27.15
CA LEU A 89 0.06 17.45 26.28
C LEU A 89 -0.56 18.85 26.13
N TYR A 90 -0.42 19.69 27.16
CA TYR A 90 -0.98 21.05 27.20
C TYR A 90 0.09 22.06 27.64
N GLU A 91 0.01 23.30 27.13
CA GLU A 91 0.93 24.39 27.50
C GLU A 91 0.93 24.62 29.03
N GLY A 92 2.12 24.68 29.64
CA GLY A 92 2.30 24.91 31.08
C GLY A 92 1.92 23.75 32.01
N LEU A 93 1.55 22.58 31.47
CA LEU A 93 1.21 21.38 32.23
C LEU A 93 2.08 20.19 31.83
N LEU A 94 2.55 19.46 32.84
CA LEU A 94 3.27 18.21 32.68
C LEU A 94 2.51 17.10 33.43
N LYS A 95 2.14 16.04 32.71
CA LYS A 95 1.46 14.87 33.28
C LYS A 95 2.47 13.81 33.67
N LEU A 96 2.43 13.38 34.92
CA LEU A 96 3.31 12.37 35.47
C LEU A 96 2.54 11.07 35.74
N ILE A 97 3.10 9.96 35.27
CA ILE A 97 2.57 8.61 35.46
C ILE A 97 3.67 7.77 36.14
N ASN A 98 3.41 7.34 37.37
CA ASN A 98 4.36 6.53 38.14
C ASN A 98 4.34 5.06 37.68
N ILE A 99 5.53 4.45 37.59
CA ILE A 99 5.71 3.03 37.28
C ILE A 99 5.97 2.27 38.59
N GLU A 100 5.07 1.37 38.96
CA GLU A 100 5.19 0.52 40.14
C GLU A 100 5.93 -0.78 39.79
N LYS A 101 7.08 -1.02 40.43
CA LYS A 101 7.90 -2.23 40.20
C LYS A 101 7.28 -3.43 40.92
N GLY A 102 7.06 -4.54 40.20
CA GLY A 102 6.77 -5.86 40.78
C GLY A 102 5.30 -6.29 40.88
N LEU A 103 4.34 -5.51 40.37
CA LEU A 103 2.91 -5.88 40.30
C LEU A 103 2.50 -6.35 38.90
N ASN A 104 1.46 -7.20 38.81
CA ASN A 104 0.86 -7.63 37.53
C ASN A 104 0.34 -6.47 36.68
N ASN A 105 0.05 -5.32 37.31
CA ASN A 105 -0.24 -4.03 36.66
C ASN A 105 0.92 -3.06 36.99
N PRO A 106 1.79 -2.73 36.02
CA PRO A 106 3.01 -1.97 36.29
C PRO A 106 2.80 -0.47 36.53
N ILE A 107 1.57 0.06 36.46
CA ILE A 107 1.30 1.51 36.49
C ILE A 107 0.02 1.87 37.26
N GLN A 108 0.05 3.03 37.92
CA GLN A 108 -1.12 3.73 38.46
C GLN A 108 -1.99 4.31 37.32
N LYS A 109 -3.29 3.95 37.28
CA LYS A 109 -4.20 4.34 36.18
C LYS A 109 -4.44 5.85 36.02
N THR A 110 -4.08 6.66 37.01
CA THR A 110 -4.32 8.10 37.05
C THR A 110 -3.02 8.87 36.86
N ALA A 111 -2.97 9.72 35.82
CA ALA A 111 -1.89 10.69 35.63
C ALA A 111 -2.10 11.89 36.57
N ALA A 112 -1.03 12.36 37.20
CA ALA A 112 -1.04 13.58 38.02
C ALA A 112 -0.55 14.77 37.20
N ASN A 113 -1.22 15.92 37.34
CA ASN A 113 -0.81 17.16 36.67
C ASN A 113 0.15 17.94 37.56
N THR A 114 1.30 18.32 37.00
CA THR A 114 2.28 19.20 37.62
C THR A 114 2.45 20.45 36.76
N ARG A 115 2.60 21.62 37.39
CA ARG A 115 2.78 22.88 36.67
C ARG A 115 4.21 22.98 36.13
N LEU A 116 4.33 23.34 34.86
CA LEU A 116 5.58 23.72 34.22
C LEU A 116 5.56 25.24 34.01
N GLU A 117 6.61 25.95 34.42
CA GLU A 117 6.66 27.41 34.30
C GLU A 117 6.83 27.86 32.84
N GLU A 118 7.53 27.04 32.06
CA GLU A 118 7.80 27.27 30.64
C GLU A 118 6.59 26.89 29.77
N LEU A 119 6.06 27.86 29.02
CA LEU A 119 4.87 27.66 28.17
C LEU A 119 5.22 27.09 26.79
N GLN A 120 6.28 27.60 26.16
CA GLN A 120 6.71 27.20 24.81
C GLN A 120 7.85 26.20 24.87
N VAL A 121 7.53 24.96 25.27
CA VAL A 121 8.48 23.85 25.24
C VAL A 121 8.66 23.36 23.80
N MET A 122 9.91 23.25 23.37
CA MET A 122 10.29 22.74 22.04
C MET A 122 10.57 21.23 22.09
N ASP A 123 11.34 20.80 23.09
CA ASP A 123 11.69 19.38 23.29
C ASP A 123 12.04 19.13 24.77
N MET A 124 11.95 17.88 25.22
CA MET A 124 12.28 17.48 26.57
C MET A 124 12.82 16.05 26.62
N THR A 125 13.67 15.74 27.60
CA THR A 125 14.22 14.40 27.77
C THR A 125 14.63 14.10 29.21
N PHE A 126 14.58 12.84 29.63
CA PHE A 126 15.12 12.42 30.93
C PHE A 126 16.63 12.20 30.83
N LEU A 127 17.37 12.70 31.82
CA LEU A 127 18.82 12.52 31.91
C LEU A 127 19.19 11.14 32.49
N TYR A 128 20.28 10.57 31.98
CA TYR A 128 20.83 9.31 32.47
C TYR A 128 21.71 9.52 33.73
N GLY A 129 21.80 8.48 34.56
CA GLY A 129 22.72 8.45 35.72
C GLY A 129 22.26 9.30 36.90
N CYS A 130 21.02 9.79 36.89
CA CYS A 130 20.45 10.63 37.95
C CYS A 130 19.72 9.78 39.01
N LYS A 131 20.09 9.98 40.29
CA LYS A 131 19.46 9.30 41.43
C LYS A 131 17.98 9.66 41.59
N ILE A 132 17.65 10.92 41.29
CA ILE A 132 16.29 11.43 41.22
C ILE A 132 15.99 11.62 39.73
N PRO A 133 14.82 11.21 39.23
CA PRO A 133 14.45 11.43 37.84
C PRO A 133 14.59 12.92 37.49
N THR A 134 15.46 13.21 36.52
CA THR A 134 15.81 14.59 36.14
C THR A 134 15.43 14.82 34.69
N ILE A 135 14.62 15.84 34.42
CA ILE A 135 14.18 16.22 33.08
C ILE A 135 15.01 17.42 32.63
N ALA A 136 15.47 17.42 31.38
CA ALA A 136 15.95 18.60 30.68
C ALA A 136 14.87 19.09 29.71
N VAL A 137 14.59 20.39 29.75
CA VAL A 137 13.55 21.06 28.94
C VAL A 137 14.20 22.14 28.09
N LEU A 138 14.05 22.04 26.77
CA LEU A 138 14.38 23.09 25.81
C LEU A 138 13.13 23.92 25.57
N PHE A 139 13.21 25.22 25.84
CA PHE A 139 12.07 26.12 25.68
C PHE A 139 12.46 27.43 25.04
N LYS A 140 11.45 28.11 24.49
CA LYS A 140 11.54 29.41 23.86
C LYS A 140 10.93 30.48 24.79
N ASP A 141 11.63 31.60 24.95
CA ASP A 141 11.13 32.73 25.74
C ASP A 141 10.30 33.70 24.89
N THR A 142 9.76 34.76 25.52
CA THR A 142 8.94 35.78 24.81
C THR A 142 9.72 36.64 23.81
N LYS A 143 11.06 36.57 23.83
CA LYS A 143 11.96 37.28 22.90
C LYS A 143 12.48 36.37 21.80
N ASP A 144 11.94 35.17 21.68
CA ASP A 144 12.38 34.13 20.77
C ASP A 144 13.78 33.57 21.04
N GLU A 145 14.35 33.82 22.22
CA GLU A 145 15.59 33.21 22.69
C GLU A 145 15.31 31.80 23.22
N LYS A 146 16.26 30.88 23.01
CA LYS A 146 16.13 29.48 23.40
C LYS A 146 17.02 29.16 24.59
N HIS A 147 16.47 28.45 25.56
CA HIS A 147 17.11 28.15 26.84
C HIS A 147 16.90 26.68 27.24
N ILE A 148 17.76 26.19 28.12
CA ILE A 148 17.63 24.87 28.73
C ILE A 148 17.52 25.02 30.24
N VAL A 149 16.51 24.40 30.81
CA VAL A 149 16.34 24.24 32.26
C VAL A 149 16.28 22.76 32.60
N THR A 150 16.78 22.39 33.78
CA THR A 150 16.60 21.03 34.31
C THR A 150 15.71 21.05 35.54
N TYR A 151 14.92 20.01 35.71
CA TYR A 151 14.03 19.80 36.86
C TYR A 151 14.22 18.40 37.46
N GLU A 152 14.23 18.30 38.78
CA GLU A 152 14.14 17.03 39.51
C GLU A 152 12.67 16.75 39.86
N VAL A 153 12.20 15.54 39.58
CA VAL A 153 10.80 15.15 39.84
C VAL A 153 10.71 14.46 41.20
N SER A 154 10.05 15.09 42.17
CA SER A 154 9.76 14.45 43.47
C SER A 154 8.69 13.38 43.29
N GLN A 155 9.04 12.11 43.49
CA GLN A 155 8.06 11.01 43.37
C GLN A 155 7.01 11.00 44.48
N LYS A 156 7.30 11.61 45.64
CA LYS A 156 6.38 11.64 46.78
C LYS A 156 5.30 12.72 46.61
N ASP A 157 5.73 13.90 46.19
CA ASP A 157 4.88 15.09 46.12
C ASP A 157 4.36 15.33 44.69
N GLN A 158 4.93 14.65 43.69
CA GLN A 158 4.64 14.83 42.27
C GLN A 158 4.82 16.30 41.83
N GLU A 159 5.82 16.97 42.39
CA GLU A 159 6.19 18.35 42.09
C GLU A 159 7.54 18.41 41.37
N LEU A 160 7.72 19.45 40.54
CA LEU A 160 8.98 19.77 39.90
C LEU A 160 9.82 20.65 40.84
N CYS A 161 11.00 20.17 41.20
CA CYS A 161 12.01 20.93 41.92
C CYS A 161 13.10 21.42 40.96
N PRO A 162 13.72 22.59 41.20
CA PRO A 162 14.84 23.06 40.38
C PRO A 162 15.94 22.01 40.28
N GLY A 163 16.34 21.69 39.05
CA GLY A 163 17.32 20.65 38.76
C GLY A 163 18.78 21.12 38.92
N PRO A 164 19.74 20.24 38.60
CA PRO A 164 21.15 20.44 38.90
C PRO A 164 21.82 21.60 38.15
N TRP A 165 21.28 22.03 37.00
CA TRP A 165 21.84 23.14 36.21
C TRP A 165 20.82 23.73 35.23
N SER A 166 21.09 24.94 34.75
CA SER A 166 20.37 25.58 33.65
C SER A 166 21.36 26.30 32.74
N GLN A 167 20.99 26.51 31.49
CA GLN A 167 21.78 27.23 30.50
C GLN A 167 20.90 28.21 29.73
N SER A 168 21.25 29.49 29.79
CA SER A 168 20.64 30.51 28.96
C SER A 168 21.31 30.59 27.58
N ASN A 169 20.52 30.91 26.56
CA ASN A 169 20.97 31.25 25.21
C ASN A 169 21.76 30.12 24.52
N VAL A 170 21.10 28.97 24.32
CA VAL A 170 21.71 27.80 23.65
C VAL A 170 21.76 27.91 22.12
N GLY A 171 21.26 29.01 21.55
CA GLY A 171 21.28 29.31 20.12
C GLY A 171 19.90 29.22 19.48
N VAL A 172 19.57 30.18 18.62
CA VAL A 172 18.24 30.35 18.01
C VAL A 172 17.84 29.17 17.12
N TYR A 173 18.80 28.42 16.58
CA TYR A 173 18.55 27.26 15.72
C TYR A 173 18.40 25.93 16.49
N SER A 174 18.44 25.93 17.83
CA SER A 174 18.30 24.70 18.62
C SER A 174 16.89 24.11 18.51
N SER A 175 16.76 22.82 18.22
CA SER A 175 15.46 22.20 17.96
C SER A 175 15.22 20.90 18.72
N MET A 176 16.28 20.18 19.12
CA MET A 176 16.16 18.82 19.68
C MET A 176 17.15 18.57 20.81
N LEU A 177 16.74 17.75 21.78
CA LEU A 177 17.52 17.26 22.91
C LEU A 177 17.73 15.74 22.83
N VAL A 178 18.98 15.31 22.95
CA VAL A 178 19.33 13.87 23.02
C VAL A 178 20.05 13.57 24.32
N ALA A 179 19.40 12.81 25.21
CA ALA A 179 20.01 12.39 26.46
C ALA A 179 21.18 11.43 26.23
N VAL A 180 22.32 11.68 26.89
CA VAL A 180 23.54 10.90 26.73
C VAL A 180 23.72 9.95 27.92
N PRO A 181 23.87 8.62 27.73
CA PRO A 181 24.12 7.66 28.81
C PRO A 181 25.39 7.92 29.61
N LEU A 182 26.44 8.50 28.99
CA LEU A 182 27.63 9.02 29.67
C LEU A 182 27.34 10.21 30.62
N GLY A 183 26.09 10.68 30.65
CA GLY A 183 25.62 11.83 31.41
C GLY A 183 25.53 13.10 30.56
N GLY A 184 24.55 13.96 30.85
CA GLY A 184 24.30 15.19 30.10
C GLY A 184 23.38 15.00 28.90
N VAL A 185 23.37 16.00 28.02
CA VAL A 185 22.47 16.11 26.87
C VAL A 185 23.21 16.69 25.67
N LEU A 186 22.86 16.25 24.47
CA LEU A 186 23.22 16.93 23.22
C LEU A 186 22.08 17.88 22.84
N VAL A 187 22.44 19.13 22.62
CA VAL A 187 21.58 20.17 22.06
C VAL A 187 21.87 20.23 20.57
N VAL A 188 20.90 19.81 19.78
CA VAL A 188 21.01 19.73 18.33
C VAL A 188 20.38 21.00 17.75
N ALA A 189 21.18 21.75 16.99
CA ALA A 189 20.78 22.96 16.30
C ALA A 189 21.07 22.83 14.79
N ASP A 190 20.37 23.62 13.98
CA ASP A 190 20.49 23.49 12.52
C ASP A 190 21.90 23.82 11.99
N ASN A 191 22.73 24.52 12.77
CA ASN A 191 24.10 24.91 12.42
C ASN A 191 25.18 24.30 13.33
N GLY A 192 24.82 23.45 14.28
CA GLY A 192 25.78 22.89 15.24
C GLY A 192 25.19 21.91 16.23
N ILE A 193 26.02 21.02 16.78
CA ILE A 193 25.64 20.13 17.88
C ILE A 193 26.49 20.44 19.10
N THR A 194 25.85 20.64 20.25
CA THR A 194 26.51 20.99 21.51
C THR A 194 26.19 20.00 22.62
N TYR A 195 27.20 19.31 23.13
CA TYR A 195 27.11 18.50 24.36
C TYR A 195 27.21 19.37 25.61
N MET A 196 26.32 19.16 26.57
CA MET A 196 26.26 19.87 27.85
C MET A 196 25.93 18.93 29.01
N ASN A 197 26.61 19.08 30.15
CA ASN A 197 26.27 18.37 31.40
C ASN A 197 26.34 19.27 32.66
N GLY A 198 26.24 20.59 32.47
CA GLY A 198 26.39 21.61 33.52
C GLY A 198 27.84 21.91 33.93
N ARG A 199 28.81 21.07 33.61
CA ARG A 199 30.25 21.28 33.92
C ARG A 199 31.12 21.39 32.68
N THR A 200 30.81 20.61 31.65
CA THR A 200 31.53 20.58 30.38
C THR A 200 30.60 20.89 29.25
N THR A 201 31.08 21.76 28.37
CA THR A 201 30.44 22.07 27.09
C THR A 201 31.41 21.74 25.96
N ARG A 202 30.93 21.05 24.94
CA ARG A 202 31.66 20.74 23.72
C ARG A 202 30.74 20.94 22.53
N SER A 203 31.20 21.64 21.51
CA SER A 203 30.39 21.96 20.34
C SER A 203 31.14 21.59 19.07
N ILE A 204 30.39 21.20 18.06
CA ILE A 204 30.87 21.01 16.69
C ILE A 204 29.95 21.80 15.76
N ALA A 205 30.55 22.58 14.87
CA ALA A 205 29.82 23.28 13.81
C ALA A 205 29.52 22.32 12.66
N ILE A 206 28.34 22.45 12.07
CA ILE A 206 27.92 21.66 10.90
C ILE A 206 27.33 22.60 9.84
N PRO A 207 27.30 22.18 8.57
CA PRO A 207 26.54 22.89 7.54
C PRO A 207 25.07 23.03 7.95
N TYR A 208 24.44 24.15 7.56
CA TYR A 208 23.05 24.42 7.92
C TYR A 208 22.12 23.31 7.42
N THR A 209 21.47 22.60 8.34
CA THR A 209 20.48 21.58 8.01
C THR A 209 19.59 21.26 9.20
N LYS A 210 18.31 21.01 8.93
CA LYS A 210 17.37 20.55 9.94
C LYS A 210 17.43 19.03 10.08
N PHE A 211 17.80 18.55 11.25
CA PHE A 211 17.70 17.13 11.61
C PHE A 211 16.27 16.75 11.97
N LEU A 212 15.83 15.61 11.45
CA LEU A 212 14.47 15.10 11.64
C LEU A 212 14.42 13.90 12.59
N ALA A 213 15.43 13.04 12.53
CA ALA A 213 15.48 11.82 13.31
C ALA A 213 16.90 11.52 13.78
N TYR A 214 17.00 10.80 14.90
CA TYR A 214 18.25 10.29 15.40
C TYR A 214 18.05 8.90 16.00
N ASP A 215 19.14 8.15 16.11
CA ASP A 215 19.17 6.96 16.96
C ASP A 215 20.55 6.72 17.55
N ARG A 216 20.58 6.03 18.68
CA ARG A 216 21.80 5.67 19.38
C ARG A 216 22.30 4.31 18.88
N VAL A 217 23.54 4.28 18.40
CA VAL A 217 24.17 3.04 17.91
C VAL A 217 24.70 2.21 19.08
N ASP A 218 25.48 2.83 19.96
CA ASP A 218 26.12 2.13 21.08
C ASP A 218 25.34 2.32 22.39
N LYS A 219 25.19 1.26 23.18
CA LYS A 219 24.48 1.32 24.48
C LYS A 219 25.06 2.35 25.45
N ASP A 220 26.36 2.61 25.36
CA ASP A 220 27.07 3.60 26.17
C ASP A 220 26.87 5.05 25.70
N GLY A 221 26.31 5.27 24.49
CA GLY A 221 26.16 6.59 23.90
C GLY A 221 27.42 7.13 23.23
N SER A 222 28.35 6.29 22.81
CA SER A 222 29.56 6.74 22.10
C SER A 222 29.28 7.17 20.65
N ARG A 223 28.27 6.60 19.98
CA ARG A 223 27.90 6.93 18.60
C ARG A 223 26.40 7.14 18.43
N TYR A 224 26.05 8.15 17.64
CA TYR A 224 24.68 8.48 17.26
C TYR A 224 24.57 8.67 15.75
N LEU A 225 23.47 8.20 15.19
CA LEU A 225 23.08 8.49 13.81
C LEU A 225 22.13 9.69 13.80
N PHE A 226 22.31 10.58 12.83
CA PHE A 226 21.46 11.73 12.57
C PHE A 226 21.04 11.74 11.12
N GLY A 227 19.74 11.88 10.89
CA GLY A 227 19.16 12.02 9.56
C GLY A 227 18.55 13.40 9.39
N ASP A 228 18.88 14.05 8.27
CA ASP A 228 18.36 15.38 7.95
C ASP A 228 17.23 15.37 6.93
N HIS A 229 16.61 16.53 6.72
CA HIS A 229 15.50 16.70 5.78
C HIS A 229 15.89 16.59 4.29
N PHE A 230 17.19 16.56 3.95
CA PHE A 230 17.68 16.24 2.61
C PHE A 230 17.93 14.73 2.43
N GLY A 231 17.68 13.92 3.46
CA GLY A 231 17.96 12.48 3.45
C GLY A 231 19.44 12.17 3.56
N ARG A 232 20.28 13.06 4.11
CA ARG A 232 21.68 12.73 4.43
C ARG A 232 21.72 12.05 5.79
N LEU A 233 22.39 10.91 5.84
CA LEU A 233 22.65 10.19 7.09
C LEU A 233 24.08 10.50 7.53
N SER A 234 24.23 10.93 8.78
CA SER A 234 25.51 11.29 9.37
C SER A 234 25.70 10.60 10.72
N VAL A 235 26.95 10.40 11.12
CA VAL A 235 27.31 9.85 12.43
C VAL A 235 27.98 10.93 13.28
N LEU A 236 27.54 11.03 14.53
CA LEU A 236 28.19 11.78 15.59
C LEU A 236 28.90 10.81 16.53
N VAL A 237 30.20 11.03 16.74
CA VAL A 237 31.05 10.23 17.65
C VAL A 237 31.46 11.09 18.83
N LEU A 238 31.13 10.63 20.03
CA LEU A 238 31.52 11.22 21.31
C LEU A 238 32.80 10.53 21.79
N LEU A 239 33.94 11.15 21.54
CA LEU A 239 35.20 10.68 22.11
C LEU A 239 35.17 10.92 23.61
N ASN A 240 35.42 9.86 24.38
CA ASN A 240 35.39 9.92 25.84
C ASN A 240 36.67 9.34 26.45
N HIS A 241 37.06 9.88 27.60
CA HIS A 241 38.14 9.35 28.44
C HIS A 241 37.63 9.28 29.88
N GLN A 242 37.66 8.10 30.50
CA GLN A 242 37.13 7.86 31.84
C GLN A 242 35.68 8.36 32.02
N GLN A 243 34.77 8.02 31.09
CA GLN A 243 33.35 8.41 31.14
C GLN A 243 33.10 9.93 31.05
N ARG A 244 34.08 10.70 30.55
CA ARG A 244 33.94 12.13 30.30
C ARG A 244 34.14 12.41 28.82
N VAL A 245 33.18 13.09 28.19
CA VAL A 245 33.26 13.50 26.78
C VAL A 245 34.36 14.54 26.61
N THR A 246 35.33 14.26 25.73
CA THR A 246 36.47 15.14 25.45
C THR A 246 36.27 15.94 24.17
N GLU A 247 35.75 15.31 23.12
CA GLU A 247 35.64 15.85 21.77
C GLU A 247 34.43 15.24 21.03
N LEU A 248 33.85 16.00 20.11
CA LEU A 248 32.79 15.56 19.20
C LEU A 248 33.35 15.49 17.78
N LYS A 249 33.08 14.40 17.07
CA LYS A 249 33.38 14.26 15.64
C LYS A 249 32.10 13.98 14.87
N PHE A 250 31.93 14.63 13.73
CA PHE A 250 30.74 14.51 12.90
C PHE A 250 31.16 14.19 11.47
N GLU A 251 30.57 13.16 10.89
CA GLU A 251 30.90 12.67 9.55
C GLU A 251 29.64 12.23 8.80
N THR A 252 29.53 12.62 7.53
CA THR A 252 28.43 12.22 6.66
C THR A 252 28.69 10.84 6.09
N LEU A 253 27.75 9.91 6.28
CA LEU A 253 27.87 8.53 5.83
C LEU A 253 27.39 8.33 4.39
N GLY A 254 26.34 9.04 3.98
CA GLY A 254 25.75 8.90 2.65
C GLY A 254 24.33 9.47 2.59
N ARG A 255 23.56 9.02 1.59
CA ARG A 255 22.16 9.43 1.39
C ARG A 255 21.21 8.24 1.55
N THR A 256 20.06 8.49 2.14
CA THR A 256 18.92 7.57 2.32
C THR A 256 17.63 8.26 1.90
N SER A 257 16.48 7.58 2.01
CA SER A 257 15.18 8.27 2.07
C SER A 257 15.17 9.26 3.25
N ILE A 258 14.35 10.30 3.16
CA ILE A 258 14.20 11.30 4.22
C ILE A 258 13.66 10.61 5.49
N PRO A 259 14.43 10.55 6.58
CA PRO A 259 14.07 9.75 7.74
C PRO A 259 13.08 10.49 8.64
N SER A 260 11.94 9.86 8.92
CA SER A 260 11.06 10.22 10.05
C SER A 260 11.42 9.46 11.32
N SER A 261 12.07 8.30 11.18
CA SER A 261 12.64 7.52 12.28
C SER A 261 13.89 6.78 11.82
N ILE A 262 14.80 6.56 12.76
CA ILE A 262 16.01 5.75 12.54
C ILE A 262 16.01 4.68 13.63
N SER A 263 16.36 3.45 13.27
CA SER A 263 16.53 2.36 14.22
C SER A 263 17.74 1.53 13.85
N TYR A 264 18.83 1.71 14.59
CA TYR A 264 19.99 0.83 14.52
C TYR A 264 19.61 -0.53 15.09
N LEU A 265 19.83 -1.59 14.31
CA LEU A 265 19.49 -2.95 14.70
C LEU A 265 20.72 -3.62 15.31
N ASP A 266 21.57 -4.20 14.47
CA ASP A 266 22.82 -4.83 14.85
C ASP A 266 23.72 -4.99 13.60
N SER A 267 25.02 -5.28 13.78
CA SER A 267 25.96 -5.63 12.72
C SER A 267 26.04 -4.61 11.56
N GLY A 268 25.81 -3.33 11.88
CA GLY A 268 25.82 -2.24 10.90
C GLY A 268 24.53 -2.10 10.11
N VAL A 269 23.48 -2.88 10.40
CA VAL A 269 22.18 -2.76 9.73
C VAL A 269 21.30 -1.74 10.43
N VAL A 270 20.69 -0.85 9.65
CA VAL A 270 19.84 0.24 10.13
C VAL A 270 18.53 0.23 9.36
N PHE A 271 17.42 0.34 10.08
CA PHE A 271 16.12 0.60 9.49
C PHE A 271 15.87 2.12 9.44
N ILE A 272 15.54 2.61 8.25
CA ILE A 272 15.18 4.00 7.98
C ILE A 272 13.69 4.03 7.70
N GLY A 273 12.91 4.47 8.69
CA GLY A 273 11.50 4.74 8.51
C GLY A 273 11.33 6.11 7.86
N SER A 274 10.64 6.17 6.72
CA SER A 274 10.35 7.42 6.01
C SER A 274 8.85 7.61 5.90
N SER A 275 8.37 8.79 6.30
CA SER A 275 7.01 9.26 6.00
C SER A 275 6.92 9.99 4.65
N SER A 276 8.08 10.30 4.05
CA SER A 276 8.22 11.14 2.85
C SER A 276 8.43 10.35 1.57
N GLY A 277 8.76 9.06 1.68
CA GLY A 277 9.00 8.13 0.58
C GLY A 277 9.17 6.71 1.11
N ASP A 278 9.72 5.82 0.29
CA ASP A 278 9.91 4.42 0.65
C ASP A 278 10.82 4.28 1.88
N SER A 279 10.40 3.46 2.83
CA SER A 279 11.27 3.11 3.98
C SER A 279 12.34 2.13 3.53
N GLN A 280 13.49 2.10 4.20
CA GLN A 280 14.67 1.37 3.72
C GLN A 280 15.31 0.55 4.83
N LEU A 281 15.80 -0.64 4.49
CA LEU A 281 16.79 -1.36 5.27
C LEU A 281 18.15 -1.16 4.62
N ILE A 282 19.10 -0.60 5.37
CA ILE A 282 20.44 -0.28 4.88
C ILE A 282 21.51 -0.95 5.72
N ARG A 283 22.71 -1.09 5.16
CA ARG A 283 23.90 -1.54 5.86
C ARG A 283 25.00 -0.48 5.77
N LEU A 284 25.64 -0.24 6.90
CA LEU A 284 26.78 0.64 7.05
C LEU A 284 28.07 -0.16 6.86
N ASN A 285 28.80 0.16 5.81
CA ASN A 285 30.09 -0.42 5.48
C ASN A 285 31.21 0.29 6.25
N THR A 286 32.32 -0.42 6.49
CA THR A 286 33.49 0.16 7.17
C THR A 286 34.30 1.04 6.23
N GLU A 287 34.33 0.70 4.95
CA GLU A 287 35.01 1.46 3.90
C GLU A 287 33.97 2.09 2.97
N LYS A 288 34.33 3.25 2.41
CA LYS A 288 33.51 3.89 1.38
C LYS A 288 33.54 3.07 0.10
N ASP A 289 32.39 2.94 -0.53
CA ASP A 289 32.31 2.44 -1.90
C ASP A 289 32.96 3.46 -2.87
N PRO A 290 34.00 3.07 -3.63
CA PRO A 290 34.67 3.96 -4.58
C PRO A 290 33.75 4.50 -5.69
N ALA A 291 32.67 3.79 -6.04
CA ALA A 291 31.78 4.18 -7.12
C ALA A 291 30.76 5.24 -6.69
N THR A 292 30.29 5.18 -5.45
CA THR A 292 29.21 6.02 -4.92
C THR A 292 29.68 7.05 -3.89
N ASP A 293 30.94 6.97 -3.43
CA ASP A 293 31.51 7.75 -2.31
C ASP A 293 30.65 7.68 -1.02
N SER A 294 30.00 6.54 -0.80
CA SER A 294 29.04 6.31 0.28
C SER A 294 29.47 5.14 1.17
N TYR A 295 29.21 5.25 2.48
CA TYR A 295 29.32 4.14 3.43
C TYR A 295 28.05 3.26 3.46
N ILE A 296 27.02 3.61 2.69
CA ILE A 296 25.69 3.00 2.78
C ILE A 296 25.50 2.02 1.61
N SER A 297 25.12 0.79 1.93
CA SER A 297 24.56 -0.17 0.98
C SER A 297 23.08 -0.41 1.26
N HIS A 298 22.26 -0.38 0.21
CA HIS A 298 20.82 -0.64 0.31
C HIS A 298 20.56 -2.15 0.30
N LEU A 299 19.79 -2.64 1.27
CA LEU A 299 19.41 -4.06 1.38
C LEU A 299 18.00 -4.29 0.87
N GLU A 300 17.03 -3.50 1.34
CA GLU A 300 15.61 -3.69 1.06
C GLU A 300 14.87 -2.35 1.09
N ASN A 301 13.81 -2.22 0.29
CA ASN A 301 12.92 -1.06 0.27
C ASN A 301 11.49 -1.51 0.59
N PHE A 302 10.79 -0.72 1.40
CA PHE A 302 9.39 -0.91 1.77
C PHE A 302 8.55 0.20 1.16
N THR A 303 7.65 -0.18 0.26
CA THR A 303 6.79 0.75 -0.48
C THR A 303 5.99 1.65 0.45
N ASN A 304 6.10 2.95 0.25
CA ASN A 304 5.30 3.98 0.88
C ASN A 304 4.66 4.86 -0.20
N ILE A 305 3.33 4.86 -0.24
CA ILE A 305 2.53 5.68 -1.17
C ILE A 305 2.29 7.08 -0.57
N GLY A 306 2.54 7.25 0.73
CA GLY A 306 2.34 8.51 1.44
C GLY A 306 3.51 9.50 1.28
N PRO A 307 3.23 10.81 1.38
CA PRO A 307 1.91 11.42 1.33
C PRO A 307 1.35 11.49 -0.10
N ILE A 308 0.07 11.12 -0.24
CA ILE A 308 -0.64 11.30 -1.51
C ILE A 308 -1.17 12.74 -1.54
N VAL A 309 -0.53 13.59 -2.33
CA VAL A 309 -0.88 15.02 -2.44
C VAL A 309 -2.07 15.22 -3.37
N ASP A 310 -2.14 14.44 -4.44
CA ASP A 310 -3.23 14.43 -5.41
C ASP A 310 -3.23 13.09 -6.16
N PHE A 311 -4.34 12.75 -6.81
CA PHE A 311 -4.40 11.57 -7.66
C PHE A 311 -5.43 11.76 -8.78
N CYS A 312 -5.30 10.96 -9.84
CA CYS A 312 -6.31 10.84 -10.88
C CYS A 312 -6.68 9.37 -11.10
N LEU A 313 -7.90 9.14 -11.58
CA LEU A 313 -8.43 7.82 -11.92
C LEU A 313 -8.44 7.68 -13.45
N VAL A 314 -7.85 6.62 -13.98
CA VAL A 314 -7.59 6.49 -15.42
C VAL A 314 -7.80 5.06 -15.88
N ASP A 315 -8.45 4.88 -17.02
CA ASP A 315 -8.52 3.60 -17.72
C ASP A 315 -7.76 3.73 -19.06
N THR A 316 -6.42 3.67 -18.99
CA THR A 316 -5.54 3.83 -20.16
C THR A 316 -5.78 2.74 -21.21
N GLU A 317 -6.18 1.55 -20.76
CA GLU A 317 -6.33 0.37 -21.62
C GLU A 317 -7.76 0.22 -22.17
N LYS A 318 -8.70 1.08 -21.71
CA LYS A 318 -10.13 1.05 -22.05
C LYS A 318 -10.78 -0.31 -21.78
N GLN A 319 -10.29 -1.00 -20.75
CA GLN A 319 -10.72 -2.35 -20.37
C GLN A 319 -11.81 -2.34 -19.28
N GLY A 320 -12.27 -1.16 -18.85
CA GLY A 320 -13.20 -0.99 -17.76
C GLY A 320 -12.58 -1.21 -16.37
N GLN A 321 -11.24 -1.31 -16.30
CA GLN A 321 -10.49 -1.40 -15.05
C GLN A 321 -9.70 -0.11 -14.87
N ALA A 322 -10.20 0.76 -13.99
CA ALA A 322 -9.52 1.99 -13.68
C ALA A 322 -8.29 1.74 -12.79
N GLN A 323 -7.29 2.59 -12.97
CA GLN A 323 -6.04 2.62 -12.24
C GLN A 323 -5.92 3.98 -11.57
N ILE A 324 -5.34 4.00 -10.37
CA ILE A 324 -5.06 5.25 -9.67
C ILE A 324 -3.62 5.66 -9.97
N VAL A 325 -3.42 6.87 -10.46
CA VAL A 325 -2.10 7.49 -10.57
C VAL A 325 -2.00 8.59 -9.52
N THR A 326 -1.07 8.44 -8.59
CA THR A 326 -0.89 9.34 -7.44
C THR A 326 0.34 10.21 -7.60
N CYS A 327 0.26 11.45 -7.11
CA CYS A 327 1.41 12.27 -6.74
C CYS A 327 1.79 11.91 -5.30
N SER A 328 2.87 11.14 -5.14
CA SER A 328 3.29 10.57 -3.86
C SER A 328 4.65 11.10 -3.43
N GLY A 329 4.90 11.12 -2.13
CA GLY A 329 6.19 11.51 -1.56
C GLY A 329 6.41 13.02 -1.49
N THR A 330 7.49 13.42 -0.82
CA THR A 330 7.86 14.83 -0.64
C THR A 330 9.31 15.10 -1.01
N TYR A 331 9.60 16.32 -1.46
CA TYR A 331 10.94 16.77 -1.84
C TYR A 331 11.59 15.78 -2.82
N ARG A 332 12.81 15.34 -2.54
CA ARG A 332 13.58 14.43 -3.37
C ARG A 332 12.99 13.02 -3.50
N ASP A 333 12.18 12.61 -2.54
CA ASP A 333 11.53 11.29 -2.52
C ASP A 333 10.18 11.31 -3.27
N GLY A 334 9.90 12.39 -4.01
CA GLY A 334 8.73 12.51 -4.86
C GLY A 334 8.70 11.45 -5.97
N THR A 335 7.53 10.82 -6.10
CA THR A 335 7.28 9.75 -7.06
C THR A 335 5.87 9.88 -7.63
N LEU A 336 5.65 9.29 -8.82
CA LEU A 336 4.31 8.91 -9.25
C LEU A 336 4.11 7.43 -8.93
N ARG A 337 2.98 7.07 -8.32
CA ARG A 337 2.63 5.64 -8.10
C ARG A 337 1.40 5.29 -8.92
N VAL A 338 1.50 4.23 -9.71
CA VAL A 338 0.38 3.64 -10.45
C VAL A 338 -0.10 2.43 -9.69
N ILE A 339 -1.35 2.47 -9.28
CA ILE A 339 -1.96 1.46 -8.42
C ILE A 339 -3.04 0.76 -9.23
N ARG A 340 -2.85 -0.54 -9.44
CA ARG A 340 -3.74 -1.42 -10.21
C ARG A 340 -4.23 -2.54 -9.29
N ASN A 341 -5.49 -2.95 -9.45
CA ASN A 341 -5.98 -4.16 -8.79
C ASN A 341 -5.42 -5.40 -9.50
N GLY A 342 -4.86 -6.35 -8.75
CA GLY A 342 -4.23 -7.55 -9.28
C GLY A 342 -2.71 -7.62 -9.11
N ILE A 343 -2.12 -8.72 -9.57
CA ILE A 343 -0.69 -9.05 -9.47
C ILE A 343 0.02 -8.65 -10.76
N GLY A 344 1.15 -7.95 -10.63
CA GLY A 344 2.04 -7.65 -11.74
C GLY A 344 2.98 -8.81 -12.08
N ILE A 345 3.47 -8.82 -13.32
CA ILE A 345 4.57 -9.68 -13.76
C ILE A 345 5.71 -8.78 -14.19
N ALA A 346 6.87 -8.95 -13.55
CA ALA A 346 8.10 -8.30 -13.94
C ALA A 346 8.72 -9.08 -15.11
N GLU A 347 8.49 -8.57 -16.32
CA GLU A 347 8.99 -9.14 -17.57
C GLU A 347 10.52 -9.02 -17.64
N LYS A 348 11.21 -10.14 -17.83
CA LYS A 348 12.67 -10.21 -18.02
C LYS A 348 13.05 -10.46 -19.48
N ALA A 349 12.27 -11.28 -20.18
CA ALA A 349 12.45 -11.54 -21.61
C ALA A 349 11.09 -11.72 -22.30
N LEU A 350 11.02 -11.31 -23.56
CA LEU A 350 9.86 -11.45 -24.44
C LEU A 350 10.32 -12.06 -25.76
N ILE A 351 9.67 -13.14 -26.17
CA ILE A 351 9.97 -13.88 -27.40
C ILE A 351 8.69 -13.96 -28.22
N GLU A 352 8.71 -13.56 -29.48
CA GLU A 352 7.54 -13.61 -30.36
C GLU A 352 7.36 -15.05 -30.88
N LEU A 353 6.44 -15.80 -30.26
CA LEU A 353 6.10 -17.18 -30.59
C LEU A 353 4.57 -17.34 -30.61
N GLU A 354 4.02 -17.56 -31.80
CA GLU A 354 2.57 -17.71 -31.97
C GLU A 354 2.10 -19.15 -31.80
N GLY A 355 0.91 -19.32 -31.23
CA GLY A 355 0.19 -20.60 -31.24
C GLY A 355 0.74 -21.68 -30.28
N VAL A 356 1.44 -21.27 -29.22
CA VAL A 356 1.92 -22.18 -28.16
C VAL A 356 0.75 -22.89 -27.47
N LYS A 357 0.82 -24.22 -27.41
CA LYS A 357 -0.20 -25.10 -26.78
C LYS A 357 0.26 -25.72 -25.47
N GLY A 358 1.56 -25.75 -25.19
CA GLY A 358 2.08 -26.21 -23.91
C GLY A 358 3.53 -25.83 -23.67
N LEU A 359 3.88 -25.67 -22.41
CA LEU A 359 5.21 -25.27 -21.92
C LEU A 359 5.63 -26.20 -20.78
N TRP A 360 6.83 -26.77 -20.86
CA TRP A 360 7.38 -27.60 -19.79
C TRP A 360 8.89 -27.36 -19.62
N PRO A 361 9.36 -27.02 -18.40
CA PRO A 361 10.78 -26.93 -18.10
C PRO A 361 11.38 -28.34 -18.02
N ILE A 362 12.61 -28.48 -18.48
CA ILE A 362 13.40 -29.69 -18.31
C ILE A 362 14.75 -29.32 -17.67
N LYS A 363 15.06 -30.01 -16.59
CA LYS A 363 16.31 -29.88 -15.84
C LYS A 363 17.42 -30.68 -16.49
N GLU A 364 18.61 -30.11 -16.52
CA GLU A 364 19.85 -30.86 -16.74
C GLU A 364 20.33 -31.39 -15.39
N ASN A 365 20.66 -32.69 -15.32
CA ASN A 365 21.23 -33.27 -14.12
C ASN A 365 22.72 -32.93 -14.07
N ASP A 366 23.05 -31.71 -13.63
CA ASP A 366 24.43 -31.34 -13.32
C ASP A 366 24.86 -32.03 -12.00
N PRO A 367 25.88 -32.89 -12.01
CA PRO A 367 26.41 -33.53 -10.80
C PRO A 367 27.08 -32.56 -9.82
N SER A 368 27.28 -31.28 -10.16
CA SER A 368 27.99 -30.28 -9.35
C SER A 368 27.16 -29.66 -8.21
N ASP A 369 25.83 -29.49 -8.37
CA ASP A 369 24.90 -29.00 -7.33
C ASP A 369 23.59 -29.82 -7.30
N PRO A 370 23.59 -31.00 -6.63
CA PRO A 370 22.41 -31.85 -6.52
C PRO A 370 21.31 -31.27 -5.61
N LEU A 371 21.56 -30.16 -4.89
CA LEU A 371 20.59 -29.57 -3.96
C LEU A 371 19.69 -28.52 -4.62
N ASN A 372 20.09 -27.90 -5.74
CA ASN A 372 19.27 -26.93 -6.48
C ASN A 372 19.38 -27.15 -8.01
N PRO A 373 18.70 -28.16 -8.58
CA PRO A 373 18.74 -28.38 -10.02
C PRO A 373 18.06 -27.22 -10.76
N LYS A 374 18.76 -26.68 -11.75
CA LYS A 374 18.35 -25.55 -12.57
C LYS A 374 17.67 -26.02 -13.86
N ASP A 375 16.68 -25.26 -14.30
CA ASP A 375 16.01 -25.50 -15.57
C ASP A 375 16.88 -24.93 -16.71
N GLN A 376 17.24 -25.78 -17.68
CA GLN A 376 18.10 -25.37 -18.79
C GLN A 376 17.37 -25.45 -20.13
N TYR A 377 16.35 -26.32 -20.23
CA TYR A 377 15.56 -26.49 -21.45
C TYR A 377 14.10 -26.13 -21.20
N LEU A 378 13.44 -25.59 -22.22
CA LEU A 378 12.02 -25.34 -22.25
C LEU A 378 11.41 -26.02 -23.48
N ILE A 379 10.53 -26.98 -23.24
CA ILE A 379 9.80 -27.70 -24.28
C ILE A 379 8.56 -26.90 -24.63
N VAL A 380 8.42 -26.52 -25.90
CA VAL A 380 7.31 -25.71 -26.42
C VAL A 380 6.53 -26.53 -27.44
N SER A 381 5.27 -26.84 -27.12
CA SER A 381 4.39 -27.62 -28.01
C SER A 381 3.52 -26.69 -28.86
N PHE A 382 3.39 -27.03 -30.14
CA PHE A 382 2.55 -26.36 -31.13
C PHE A 382 1.53 -27.35 -31.70
N ILE A 383 0.69 -26.85 -32.61
CA ILE A 383 -0.24 -27.70 -33.37
C ILE A 383 0.58 -28.56 -34.34
N GLY A 384 0.76 -29.82 -33.99
CA GLY A 384 1.39 -30.83 -34.84
C GLY A 384 2.91 -30.96 -34.75
N TYR A 385 3.59 -30.16 -33.92
CA TYR A 385 5.04 -30.31 -33.69
C TYR A 385 5.45 -29.79 -32.31
N THR A 386 6.68 -30.09 -31.89
CA THR A 386 7.26 -29.68 -30.60
C THR A 386 8.68 -29.16 -30.82
N LYS A 387 9.05 -28.05 -30.16
CA LYS A 387 10.40 -27.47 -30.17
C LYS A 387 11.06 -27.56 -28.79
N VAL A 388 12.39 -27.60 -28.76
CA VAL A 388 13.19 -27.53 -27.53
C VAL A 388 14.03 -26.26 -27.56
N LEU A 389 13.84 -25.38 -26.58
CA LEU A 389 14.64 -24.17 -26.39
C LEU A 389 15.66 -24.42 -25.28
N GLN A 390 16.94 -24.24 -25.56
CA GLN A 390 18.02 -24.30 -24.59
C GLN A 390 18.41 -22.88 -24.15
N PHE A 391 18.65 -22.72 -22.84
CA PHE A 391 19.06 -21.46 -22.24
C PHE A 391 20.51 -21.56 -21.79
N GLN A 392 21.39 -20.79 -22.42
CA GLN A 392 22.80 -20.64 -22.04
C GLN A 392 23.03 -19.22 -21.53
N GLY A 393 22.85 -19.03 -20.22
CA GLY A 393 22.73 -17.68 -19.68
C GLY A 393 21.49 -16.98 -20.25
N GLU A 394 21.65 -15.77 -20.77
CA GLU A 394 20.56 -15.00 -21.39
C GLU A 394 20.31 -15.36 -22.87
N GLU A 395 21.20 -16.14 -23.50
CA GLU A 395 21.03 -16.58 -24.88
C GLU A 395 20.10 -17.79 -24.99
N ILE A 396 19.24 -17.76 -26.01
CA ILE A 396 18.21 -18.78 -26.26
C ILE A 396 18.48 -19.41 -27.62
N GLU A 397 18.72 -20.72 -27.63
CA GLU A 397 18.99 -21.50 -28.85
C GLU A 397 17.97 -22.63 -29.03
N GLU A 398 17.60 -22.93 -30.27
CA GLU A 398 16.75 -24.08 -30.60
C GLU A 398 17.60 -25.35 -30.73
N THR A 399 17.22 -26.41 -30.01
CA THR A 399 17.93 -27.70 -30.00
C THR A 399 16.95 -28.86 -30.25
N GLU A 400 17.47 -30.07 -30.40
CA GLU A 400 16.66 -31.28 -30.62
C GLU A 400 17.11 -32.41 -29.68
N PHE A 401 16.14 -33.14 -29.12
CA PHE A 401 16.38 -34.37 -28.38
C PHE A 401 16.09 -35.57 -29.27
N GLU A 402 17.09 -36.42 -29.54
CA GLU A 402 16.96 -37.58 -30.44
C GLU A 402 15.81 -38.53 -30.04
N GLY A 403 15.56 -38.67 -28.74
CA GLY A 403 14.51 -39.52 -28.19
C GLY A 403 13.11 -38.89 -28.20
N LEU A 404 13.01 -37.58 -28.36
CA LEU A 404 11.75 -36.82 -28.34
C LEU A 404 11.08 -36.86 -29.72
N ASP A 405 9.77 -37.01 -29.76
CA ASP A 405 9.02 -36.93 -31.01
C ASP A 405 8.63 -35.48 -31.31
N SER A 406 9.46 -34.80 -32.11
CA SER A 406 9.27 -33.39 -32.49
C SER A 406 8.18 -33.19 -33.55
N ASN A 407 7.77 -34.25 -34.26
CA ASN A 407 6.76 -34.19 -35.35
C ASN A 407 5.33 -34.37 -34.85
N SER A 408 5.15 -34.47 -33.54
CA SER A 408 3.85 -34.62 -32.89
C SER A 408 3.67 -33.51 -31.85
N SER A 409 2.41 -33.17 -31.57
CA SER A 409 2.08 -32.25 -30.48
C SER A 409 2.28 -32.97 -29.14
N THR A 410 3.09 -32.38 -28.26
CA THR A 410 3.28 -32.87 -26.90
C THR A 410 2.13 -32.38 -26.02
N ILE A 411 1.55 -33.29 -25.22
CA ILE A 411 0.45 -33.02 -24.27
C ILE A 411 1.01 -32.84 -22.85
N LEU A 412 2.09 -33.55 -22.52
CA LEU A 412 2.79 -33.44 -21.25
C LEU A 412 4.27 -33.81 -21.43
N CYS A 413 5.15 -33.01 -20.84
CA CYS A 413 6.56 -33.33 -20.70
C CYS A 413 7.02 -33.05 -19.26
N SER A 414 7.83 -33.93 -18.66
CA SER A 414 8.33 -33.71 -17.30
C SER A 414 9.56 -34.57 -16.98
N ASN A 415 10.44 -34.06 -16.13
CA ASN A 415 11.46 -34.88 -15.47
C ASN A 415 10.81 -35.79 -14.41
N ILE A 416 11.30 -37.03 -14.35
CA ILE A 416 11.03 -37.97 -13.28
C ILE A 416 12.35 -38.23 -12.55
N ASP A 417 12.46 -37.63 -11.37
CA ASP A 417 13.74 -37.50 -10.66
C ASP A 417 14.22 -38.86 -10.12
N LYS A 418 13.30 -39.70 -9.62
CA LYS A 418 13.62 -41.00 -9.01
C LYS A 418 14.31 -41.96 -9.99
N GLU A 419 13.77 -42.04 -11.21
CA GLU A 419 14.24 -42.97 -12.23
C GLU A 419 15.19 -42.31 -13.24
N ASN A 420 15.50 -41.02 -13.03
CA ASN A 420 16.37 -40.23 -13.89
C ASN A 420 15.98 -40.31 -15.38
N VAL A 421 14.71 -40.07 -15.69
CA VAL A 421 14.15 -40.07 -17.05
C VAL A 421 13.31 -38.84 -17.32
N ILE A 422 13.21 -38.47 -18.60
CA ILE A 422 12.26 -37.47 -19.10
C ILE A 422 11.10 -38.24 -19.74
N VAL A 423 9.87 -37.87 -19.39
CA VAL A 423 8.66 -38.42 -20.01
C VAL A 423 8.12 -37.41 -20.99
N GLN A 424 7.86 -37.84 -22.22
CA GLN A 424 7.08 -37.10 -23.20
C GLN A 424 5.83 -37.91 -23.56
N VAL A 425 4.66 -37.30 -23.44
CA VAL A 425 3.38 -37.88 -23.88
C VAL A 425 2.89 -37.08 -25.08
N THR A 426 2.76 -37.75 -26.22
CA THR A 426 2.17 -37.20 -27.45
C THR A 426 0.73 -37.66 -27.60
N ASN A 427 0.08 -37.26 -28.69
CA ASN A 427 -1.23 -37.81 -29.06
C ASN A 427 -1.20 -39.31 -29.41
N GLN A 428 -0.04 -39.95 -29.60
CA GLN A 428 0.02 -41.37 -30.03
C GLN A 428 0.84 -42.27 -29.10
N ALA A 429 1.76 -41.72 -28.32
CA ALA A 429 2.71 -42.51 -27.56
C ALA A 429 3.17 -41.84 -26.25
N ILE A 430 3.64 -42.66 -25.33
CA ILE A 430 4.45 -42.25 -24.17
C ILE A 430 5.90 -42.64 -24.50
N ASN A 431 6.81 -41.67 -24.47
CA ASN A 431 8.24 -41.85 -24.70
C ASN A 431 8.99 -41.60 -23.39
N LEU A 432 9.83 -42.56 -22.96
CA LEU A 432 10.83 -42.33 -21.91
C LEU A 432 12.16 -41.99 -22.56
N ILE A 433 12.80 -40.93 -22.10
CA ILE A 433 14.03 -40.39 -22.66
C ILE A 433 15.08 -40.30 -21.55
N ASN A 434 16.31 -40.69 -21.86
CA ASN A 434 17.42 -40.55 -20.93
C ASN A 434 17.90 -39.09 -20.93
N PRO A 435 18.01 -38.42 -19.78
CA PRO A 435 18.30 -36.98 -19.69
C PRO A 435 19.75 -36.62 -19.99
N ILE A 436 20.67 -37.61 -20.02
CA ILE A 436 22.10 -37.37 -20.31
C ILE A 436 22.38 -37.56 -21.80
N THR A 437 21.86 -38.65 -22.38
CA THR A 437 22.11 -38.99 -23.78
C THR A 437 21.04 -38.44 -24.74
N PHE A 438 19.93 -37.95 -24.19
CA PHE A 438 18.71 -37.56 -24.92
C PHE A 438 18.14 -38.65 -25.82
N LYS A 439 18.51 -39.93 -25.62
CA LYS A 439 17.99 -41.08 -26.39
C LYS A 439 16.77 -41.69 -25.73
N ARG A 440 15.89 -42.27 -26.55
CA ARG A 440 14.69 -42.97 -26.08
C ARG A 440 15.07 -44.29 -25.39
N VAL A 441 14.57 -44.47 -24.17
CA VAL A 441 14.78 -45.66 -23.32
C VAL A 441 13.67 -46.68 -23.55
N ASP A 442 12.42 -46.22 -23.55
CA ASP A 442 11.24 -47.06 -23.73
C ASP A 442 10.12 -46.29 -24.43
N GLN A 443 9.18 -47.02 -25.02
CA GLN A 443 8.03 -46.45 -25.71
C GLN A 443 6.79 -47.31 -25.55
N TRP A 444 5.71 -46.68 -25.12
CA TRP A 444 4.36 -47.25 -25.20
C TRP A 444 3.56 -46.55 -26.29
N LYS A 445 2.85 -47.31 -27.13
CA LYS A 445 1.99 -46.79 -28.20
C LYS A 445 0.54 -47.14 -27.95
N SER A 446 -0.36 -46.24 -28.33
CA SER A 446 -1.80 -46.45 -28.26
C SER A 446 -2.24 -47.74 -29.00
N PRO A 447 -3.01 -48.67 -28.37
CA PRO A 447 -3.35 -49.99 -28.91
C PRO A 447 -4.12 -50.00 -30.24
N SER A 448 -4.67 -48.87 -30.66
CA SER A 448 -5.53 -48.72 -31.85
C SER A 448 -5.15 -47.54 -32.74
N GLY A 449 -4.06 -46.83 -32.43
CA GLY A 449 -3.75 -45.52 -33.04
C GLY A 449 -4.77 -44.43 -32.68
N SER A 450 -5.70 -44.71 -31.76
CA SER A 450 -6.62 -43.70 -31.22
C SER A 450 -5.84 -42.65 -30.43
N PRO A 451 -6.17 -41.36 -30.59
CA PRO A 451 -5.40 -40.31 -29.96
C PRO A 451 -5.57 -40.33 -28.44
N ILE A 452 -4.46 -40.10 -27.74
CA ILE A 452 -4.44 -39.80 -26.32
C ILE A 452 -4.99 -38.38 -26.16
N ASN A 453 -6.04 -38.22 -25.35
CA ASN A 453 -6.75 -36.94 -25.23
C ASN A 453 -6.29 -36.13 -24.02
N LEU A 454 -6.11 -36.80 -22.87
CA LEU A 454 -5.76 -36.18 -21.61
C LEU A 454 -4.71 -37.02 -20.90
N VAL A 455 -3.85 -36.37 -20.15
CA VAL A 455 -2.84 -37.03 -19.33
C VAL A 455 -2.55 -36.22 -18.08
N SER A 456 -2.28 -36.92 -16.99
CA SER A 456 -1.70 -36.37 -15.76
C SER A 456 -0.58 -37.31 -15.31
N SER A 457 0.51 -36.74 -14.81
CA SER A 457 1.67 -37.48 -14.31
C SER A 457 2.15 -36.91 -12.98
N ASN A 458 2.89 -37.73 -12.24
CA ASN A 458 3.71 -37.31 -11.12
C ASN A 458 5.09 -37.97 -11.21
N GLN A 459 5.85 -38.05 -10.12
CA GLN A 459 7.21 -38.58 -10.08
C GLN A 459 7.32 -40.10 -10.32
N SER A 460 6.23 -40.83 -10.54
CA SER A 460 6.28 -42.28 -10.80
C SER A 460 5.07 -42.86 -11.54
N GLN A 461 3.95 -42.13 -11.53
CA GLN A 461 2.67 -42.59 -12.06
C GLN A 461 2.25 -41.75 -13.26
N ILE A 462 1.58 -42.38 -14.24
CA ILE A 462 0.97 -41.71 -15.39
C ILE A 462 -0.47 -42.21 -15.52
N ALA A 463 -1.42 -41.29 -15.60
CA ALA A 463 -2.81 -41.58 -15.92
C ALA A 463 -3.20 -40.87 -17.20
N LEU A 464 -3.77 -41.58 -18.18
CA LEU A 464 -4.21 -40.99 -19.44
C LEU A 464 -5.57 -41.50 -19.88
N SER A 465 -6.24 -40.74 -20.75
CA SER A 465 -7.50 -41.14 -21.37
C SER A 465 -7.38 -41.35 -22.88
N ILE A 466 -8.09 -42.38 -23.36
CA ILE A 466 -8.40 -42.59 -24.78
C ILE A 466 -9.92 -42.74 -24.87
N GLY A 467 -10.61 -41.66 -25.27
CA GLY A 467 -12.08 -41.61 -25.29
C GLY A 467 -12.69 -41.79 -23.89
N LYS A 468 -13.32 -42.94 -23.65
CA LYS A 468 -13.95 -43.32 -22.37
C LYS A 468 -13.06 -44.18 -21.47
N SER A 469 -11.95 -44.70 -22.00
CA SER A 469 -11.06 -45.59 -21.29
C SER A 469 -10.01 -44.80 -20.51
N LEU A 470 -9.84 -45.14 -19.23
CA LEU A 470 -8.82 -44.62 -18.34
C LEU A 470 -7.71 -45.67 -18.20
N TYR A 471 -6.48 -45.27 -18.53
CA TYR A 471 -5.29 -46.10 -18.40
C TYR A 471 -4.40 -45.58 -17.27
N TYR A 472 -3.90 -46.50 -16.44
CA TYR A 472 -3.00 -46.21 -15.34
C TYR A 472 -1.68 -46.98 -15.52
N PHE A 473 -0.59 -46.23 -15.58
CA PHE A 473 0.77 -46.73 -15.74
C PHE A 473 1.63 -46.38 -14.54
N GLU A 474 2.60 -47.24 -14.24
CA GLU A 474 3.73 -46.95 -13.36
C GLU A 474 5.03 -47.10 -14.13
N ILE A 475 6.02 -46.26 -13.77
CA ILE A 475 7.38 -46.41 -14.25
C ILE A 475 8.14 -47.21 -13.20
N ASN A 476 8.69 -48.34 -13.62
CA ASN A 476 9.42 -49.23 -12.73
C ASN A 476 10.88 -48.79 -12.57
N GLU A 477 11.59 -49.42 -11.62
CA GLU A 477 13.01 -49.19 -11.32
C GLU A 477 13.96 -49.51 -12.51
N GLN A 478 13.45 -50.14 -13.57
CA GLN A 478 14.20 -50.41 -14.80
C GLN A 478 13.94 -49.37 -15.89
N SER A 479 13.31 -48.24 -15.54
CA SER A 479 12.91 -47.18 -16.46
C SER A 479 12.03 -47.68 -17.61
N ARG A 480 11.10 -48.61 -17.32
CA ARG A 480 10.11 -49.10 -18.29
C ARG A 480 8.69 -48.68 -17.94
N ILE A 481 7.87 -48.52 -18.97
CA ILE A 481 6.46 -48.15 -18.84
C ILE A 481 5.64 -49.43 -18.62
N GLU A 482 5.04 -49.57 -17.44
CA GLU A 482 4.18 -50.72 -17.10
C GLU A 482 2.71 -50.31 -17.03
N LEU A 483 1.86 -50.95 -17.84
CA LEU A 483 0.41 -50.78 -17.76
C LEU A 483 -0.13 -51.60 -16.58
N ILE A 484 -0.57 -50.92 -15.53
CA ILE A 484 -1.07 -51.57 -14.32
C ILE A 484 -2.56 -51.89 -14.44
N LYS A 485 -3.36 -50.94 -14.96
CA LYS A 485 -4.82 -51.11 -15.04
C LYS A 485 -5.44 -50.27 -16.15
N GLU A 486 -6.50 -50.82 -16.73
CA GLU A 486 -7.39 -50.16 -17.69
C GLU A 486 -8.84 -50.38 -17.23
N ILE A 487 -9.64 -49.32 -17.28
CA ILE A 487 -11.09 -49.36 -17.07
C ILE A 487 -11.82 -48.52 -18.13
N GLU A 488 -13.05 -48.90 -18.47
CA GLU A 488 -13.93 -48.11 -19.33
C GLU A 488 -14.99 -47.39 -18.48
N LEU A 489 -15.10 -46.07 -18.63
CA LEU A 489 -16.06 -45.25 -17.89
C LEU A 489 -17.38 -45.07 -18.67
N PRO A 490 -18.49 -44.74 -17.98
CA PRO A 490 -19.80 -44.60 -18.63
C PRO A 490 -19.85 -43.54 -19.74
N HIS A 491 -19.05 -42.49 -19.59
CA HIS A 491 -19.01 -41.32 -20.47
C HIS A 491 -17.56 -40.92 -20.77
N GLU A 492 -17.37 -40.04 -21.75
CA GLU A 492 -16.04 -39.52 -22.09
C GLU A 492 -15.44 -38.71 -20.95
N ILE A 493 -14.12 -38.79 -20.84
CA ILE A 493 -13.35 -38.12 -19.81
C ILE A 493 -13.01 -36.70 -20.27
N SER A 494 -13.27 -35.70 -19.43
CA SER A 494 -13.03 -34.29 -19.75
C SER A 494 -11.76 -33.72 -19.11
N CYS A 495 -11.35 -34.23 -17.94
CA CYS A 495 -10.14 -33.82 -17.24
C CYS A 495 -9.71 -34.91 -16.25
N ILE A 496 -8.40 -35.02 -15.99
CA ILE A 496 -7.78 -36.01 -15.09
C ILE A 496 -6.69 -35.32 -14.27
N ASP A 497 -6.57 -35.65 -12.99
CA ASP A 497 -5.42 -35.30 -12.16
C ASP A 497 -5.02 -36.43 -11.20
N ILE A 498 -3.71 -36.65 -11.06
CA ILE A 498 -3.09 -37.61 -10.13
C ILE A 498 -1.97 -36.97 -9.30
N SER A 499 -2.13 -35.68 -9.02
CA SER A 499 -1.22 -34.96 -8.14
C SER A 499 -1.19 -35.56 -6.71
N PRO A 500 -0.02 -35.79 -6.12
CA PRO A 500 0.06 -36.23 -4.72
C PRO A 500 -0.41 -35.12 -3.76
N LEU A 501 -1.00 -35.53 -2.64
CA LEU A 501 -1.41 -34.67 -1.52
C LEU A 501 -0.48 -34.91 -0.33
N ASP A 502 -0.13 -33.83 0.39
CA ASP A 502 0.83 -33.85 1.51
C ASP A 502 0.42 -34.82 2.64
N SER A 503 -0.89 -35.01 2.83
CA SER A 503 -1.44 -35.92 3.85
C SER A 503 -0.99 -37.38 3.71
N PHE A 504 -0.50 -37.79 2.54
CA PHE A 504 -0.03 -39.16 2.32
C PHE A 504 1.45 -39.38 2.67
N MET A 505 2.22 -38.31 2.94
CA MET A 505 3.67 -38.37 3.24
C MET A 505 4.50 -39.17 2.21
N ASP A 506 3.93 -39.44 1.03
CA ASP A 506 4.50 -40.23 -0.04
C ASP A 506 4.42 -39.43 -1.36
N SER A 507 5.44 -39.60 -2.19
CA SER A 507 5.54 -39.07 -3.54
C SER A 507 4.52 -39.65 -4.53
N ARG A 508 3.82 -40.73 -4.15
CA ARG A 508 2.80 -41.41 -4.95
C ARG A 508 1.41 -40.90 -4.62
N SER A 509 0.59 -40.68 -5.63
CA SER A 509 -0.83 -40.42 -5.44
C SER A 509 -1.58 -41.71 -5.13
N GLN A 510 -2.46 -41.64 -4.13
CA GLN A 510 -3.39 -42.72 -3.75
C GLN A 510 -4.73 -42.61 -4.50
N ILE A 511 -4.98 -41.48 -5.16
CA ILE A 511 -6.25 -41.18 -5.83
C ILE A 511 -6.05 -40.60 -7.22
N CYS A 512 -7.04 -40.83 -8.07
CA CYS A 512 -7.16 -40.23 -9.40
C CYS A 512 -8.51 -39.49 -9.47
N ALA A 513 -8.46 -38.18 -9.70
CA ALA A 513 -9.66 -37.37 -9.86
C ALA A 513 -9.99 -37.22 -11.35
N VAL A 514 -11.25 -37.48 -11.71
CA VAL A 514 -11.71 -37.52 -13.11
C VAL A 514 -13.01 -36.74 -13.27
N GLY A 515 -13.06 -35.90 -14.30
CA GLY A 515 -14.28 -35.22 -14.74
C GLY A 515 -14.90 -35.93 -15.95
N LEU A 516 -16.24 -36.03 -15.98
CA LEU A 516 -16.97 -36.66 -17.09
C LEU A 516 -17.88 -35.66 -17.83
N TRP A 517 -18.05 -35.87 -19.14
CA TRP A 517 -18.83 -34.97 -20.01
C TRP A 517 -20.33 -35.01 -19.73
N THR A 518 -20.98 -36.16 -19.94
CA THR A 518 -22.45 -36.23 -20.06
C THR A 518 -23.18 -36.11 -18.73
N ASP A 519 -22.63 -36.69 -17.66
CA ASP A 519 -23.25 -36.63 -16.33
C ASP A 519 -22.68 -35.52 -15.44
N ILE A 520 -21.73 -34.74 -15.96
CA ILE A 520 -21.14 -33.53 -15.34
C ILE A 520 -20.79 -33.81 -13.88
N THR A 521 -20.01 -34.87 -13.69
CA THR A 521 -19.59 -35.34 -12.36
C THR A 521 -18.09 -35.27 -12.19
N LEU A 522 -17.69 -34.94 -10.96
CA LEU A 522 -16.35 -35.14 -10.44
C LEU A 522 -16.33 -36.50 -9.73
N ARG A 523 -15.45 -37.40 -10.15
CA ARG A 523 -15.31 -38.74 -9.57
C ARG A 523 -13.90 -38.97 -9.05
N LEU A 524 -13.79 -39.66 -7.93
CA LEU A 524 -12.52 -40.06 -7.33
C LEU A 524 -12.34 -41.57 -7.45
N PHE A 525 -11.20 -42.00 -7.97
CA PHE A 525 -10.81 -43.40 -8.09
C PHE A 525 -9.61 -43.72 -7.21
N LYS A 526 -9.58 -44.89 -6.61
CA LYS A 526 -8.45 -45.36 -5.80
C LYS A 526 -7.34 -45.91 -6.70
N LEU A 527 -6.09 -45.52 -6.48
CA LEU A 527 -4.94 -46.13 -7.14
C LEU A 527 -4.35 -47.25 -6.25
N PRO A 528 -3.89 -48.38 -6.81
CA PRO A 528 -3.85 -48.75 -8.24
C PRO A 528 -5.10 -49.46 -8.77
N THR A 529 -6.11 -49.75 -7.93
CA THR A 529 -7.25 -50.62 -8.29
C THR A 529 -8.23 -50.01 -9.29
N LEU A 530 -8.27 -48.67 -9.39
CA LEU A 530 -9.24 -47.86 -10.11
C LEU A 530 -10.70 -48.12 -9.69
N GLU A 531 -10.92 -48.40 -8.40
CA GLU A 531 -12.26 -48.48 -7.82
C GLU A 531 -12.81 -47.08 -7.53
N GLU A 532 -14.07 -46.82 -7.89
CA GLU A 532 -14.75 -45.54 -7.64
C GLU A 532 -15.03 -45.36 -6.13
N ILE A 533 -14.45 -44.30 -5.54
CA ILE A 533 -14.56 -43.96 -4.12
C ILE A 533 -15.73 -42.99 -3.88
N HIS A 534 -15.79 -41.92 -4.67
CA HIS A 534 -16.75 -40.83 -4.49
C HIS A 534 -17.22 -40.30 -5.84
N LYS A 535 -18.50 -39.90 -5.90
CA LYS A 535 -19.12 -39.27 -7.06
C LYS A 535 -19.84 -38.01 -6.61
N GLU A 536 -19.40 -36.86 -7.13
CA GLU A 536 -19.95 -35.55 -6.82
C GLU A 536 -20.59 -34.93 -8.07
N PRO A 537 -21.90 -34.64 -8.06
CA PRO A 537 -22.54 -33.92 -9.16
C PRO A 537 -22.18 -32.43 -9.08
N LEU A 538 -21.62 -31.88 -10.16
CA LEU A 538 -21.28 -30.45 -10.22
C LEU A 538 -22.52 -29.60 -10.53
N GLY A 539 -23.43 -30.15 -11.36
CA GLY A 539 -24.69 -29.52 -11.76
C GLY A 539 -24.53 -28.55 -12.95
N GLY A 540 -25.64 -28.31 -13.67
CA GLY A 540 -25.66 -27.50 -14.90
C GLY A 540 -25.60 -28.33 -16.18
N GLU A 541 -25.37 -27.68 -17.32
CA GLU A 541 -25.21 -28.31 -18.65
C GLU A 541 -23.76 -28.23 -19.17
N ILE A 542 -22.87 -27.59 -18.41
CA ILE A 542 -21.53 -27.23 -18.86
C ILE A 542 -20.51 -28.20 -18.26
N ILE A 543 -19.67 -28.76 -19.13
CA ILE A 543 -18.72 -29.81 -18.78
C ILE A 543 -17.55 -29.30 -17.93
N PRO A 544 -16.96 -30.14 -17.07
CA PRO A 544 -15.72 -29.80 -16.37
C PRO A 544 -14.54 -29.80 -17.35
N ARG A 545 -13.62 -28.85 -17.21
CA ARG A 545 -12.49 -28.65 -18.15
C ARG A 545 -11.11 -28.88 -17.53
N SER A 546 -10.94 -28.61 -16.25
CA SER A 546 -9.67 -28.85 -15.55
C SER A 546 -9.95 -29.25 -14.11
N ILE A 547 -9.16 -30.20 -13.60
CA ILE A 547 -9.18 -30.62 -12.20
C ILE A 547 -7.76 -30.51 -11.66
N LEU A 548 -7.62 -30.11 -10.41
CA LEU A 548 -6.34 -30.08 -9.73
C LEU A 548 -6.48 -30.39 -8.24
N MET A 549 -5.68 -31.34 -7.75
CA MET A 549 -5.56 -31.69 -6.34
C MET A 549 -4.32 -31.01 -5.75
N ILE A 550 -4.44 -30.32 -4.62
CA ILE A 550 -3.31 -29.62 -3.98
C ILE A 550 -3.51 -29.51 -2.47
N SER A 551 -2.40 -29.50 -1.73
CA SER A 551 -2.36 -29.25 -0.29
C SER A 551 -1.87 -27.82 -0.04
N PHE A 552 -2.62 -27.05 0.74
CA PHE A 552 -2.25 -25.72 1.20
C PHE A 552 -2.21 -25.68 2.72
N GLU A 553 -1.06 -25.36 3.31
CA GLU A 553 -0.88 -25.21 4.76
C GLU A 553 -1.45 -26.39 5.59
N GLY A 554 -1.31 -27.61 5.07
CA GLY A 554 -1.81 -28.84 5.70
C GLY A 554 -3.31 -29.12 5.50
N ILE A 555 -3.98 -28.43 4.57
CA ILE A 555 -5.36 -28.70 4.17
C ILE A 555 -5.38 -29.12 2.71
N ASP A 556 -6.03 -30.24 2.42
CA ASP A 556 -6.14 -30.78 1.07
C ASP A 556 -7.39 -30.27 0.34
N TYR A 557 -7.18 -29.85 -0.90
CA TYR A 557 -8.19 -29.26 -1.76
C TYR A 557 -8.28 -29.98 -3.10
N ILE A 558 -9.50 -30.04 -3.64
CA ILE A 558 -9.75 -30.37 -5.03
C ILE A 558 -10.46 -29.19 -5.70
N PHE A 559 -9.86 -28.73 -6.79
CA PHE A 559 -10.42 -27.70 -7.65
C PHE A 559 -10.94 -28.34 -8.93
N CYS A 560 -12.12 -27.92 -9.39
CA CYS A 560 -12.71 -28.36 -10.63
C CYS A 560 -13.30 -27.17 -11.37
N SER A 561 -12.74 -26.81 -12.52
CA SER A 561 -13.28 -25.76 -13.37
C SER A 561 -14.28 -26.28 -14.39
N LEU A 562 -15.22 -25.43 -14.77
CA LEU A 562 -16.16 -25.65 -15.85
C LEU A 562 -15.77 -24.87 -17.12
N GLY A 563 -16.43 -25.17 -18.23
CA GLY A 563 -16.22 -24.50 -19.52
C GLY A 563 -16.70 -23.05 -19.62
N ASP A 564 -17.40 -22.53 -18.62
CA ASP A 564 -18.01 -21.20 -18.58
C ASP A 564 -17.35 -20.25 -17.58
N GLY A 565 -16.11 -20.56 -17.18
CA GLY A 565 -15.35 -19.74 -16.24
C GLY A 565 -15.76 -19.87 -14.77
N HIS A 566 -16.59 -20.87 -14.44
CA HIS A 566 -16.83 -21.25 -13.04
C HIS A 566 -15.77 -22.20 -12.50
N LEU A 567 -15.43 -22.03 -11.22
CA LEU A 567 -14.52 -22.86 -10.46
C LEU A 567 -15.24 -23.41 -9.23
N PHE A 568 -15.27 -24.72 -9.09
CA PHE A 568 -15.66 -25.39 -7.86
C PHE A 568 -14.44 -25.70 -7.00
N LYS A 569 -14.60 -25.49 -5.69
CA LYS A 569 -13.64 -25.84 -4.65
C LYS A 569 -14.28 -26.87 -3.71
N PHE A 570 -13.50 -27.88 -3.35
CA PHE A 570 -13.83 -28.87 -2.34
C PHE A 570 -12.66 -29.06 -1.39
N LYS A 571 -12.97 -29.38 -0.12
CA LYS A 571 -12.00 -29.98 0.81
C LYS A 571 -12.19 -31.48 0.81
N ILE A 572 -11.09 -32.22 0.96
CA ILE A 572 -11.13 -33.68 1.07
C ILE A 572 -10.79 -34.11 2.50
N ASP A 573 -11.66 -34.91 3.11
CA ASP A 573 -11.37 -35.55 4.39
C ASP A 573 -10.88 -36.98 4.15
N ILE A 574 -9.56 -37.15 4.16
CA ILE A 574 -8.90 -38.45 3.96
C ILE A 574 -9.12 -39.35 5.18
N ALA A 575 -9.22 -38.79 6.40
CA ALA A 575 -9.36 -39.55 7.63
C ALA A 575 -10.79 -40.11 7.81
N ASN A 576 -11.81 -39.34 7.41
CA ASN A 576 -13.21 -39.73 7.53
C ASN A 576 -13.86 -40.01 6.16
N ASN A 577 -13.45 -41.12 5.53
CA ASN A 577 -14.21 -41.75 4.45
C ASN A 577 -14.11 -41.10 3.06
N TRP A 578 -13.01 -40.39 2.76
CA TRP A 578 -12.69 -39.84 1.42
C TRP A 578 -13.78 -38.92 0.83
N LYS A 579 -14.54 -38.25 1.70
CA LYS A 579 -15.65 -37.41 1.29
C LYS A 579 -15.19 -36.00 0.93
N LEU A 580 -15.82 -35.46 -0.12
CA LEU A 580 -15.74 -34.05 -0.46
C LEU A 580 -16.74 -33.26 0.38
N PHE A 581 -16.28 -32.15 0.95
CA PHE A 581 -17.10 -31.23 1.73
C PHE A 581 -16.69 -29.77 1.46
N ASP A 582 -17.44 -28.79 1.99
CA ASP A 582 -17.20 -27.35 1.75
C ASP A 582 -17.22 -27.00 0.24
N LYS A 583 -18.23 -27.52 -0.49
CA LYS A 583 -18.47 -27.22 -1.91
C LYS A 583 -18.77 -25.73 -2.07
N ARG A 584 -17.84 -25.00 -2.71
CA ARG A 584 -18.02 -23.58 -3.07
C ARG A 584 -17.90 -23.38 -4.57
N LYS A 585 -18.75 -22.54 -5.13
CA LYS A 585 -18.73 -22.13 -6.55
C LYS A 585 -18.25 -20.69 -6.63
N LEU A 586 -17.26 -20.45 -7.49
CA LEU A 586 -16.66 -19.14 -7.77
C LEU A 586 -16.70 -18.90 -9.27
N THR A 587 -16.68 -17.64 -9.71
CA THR A 587 -16.58 -17.26 -11.12
C THR A 587 -15.30 -16.46 -11.28
N LEU A 588 -14.36 -16.96 -12.09
CA LEU A 588 -13.07 -16.28 -12.32
C LEU A 588 -13.05 -15.56 -13.68
N GLY A 589 -13.77 -16.07 -14.67
CA GLY A 589 -13.80 -15.53 -16.03
C GLY A 589 -15.05 -15.96 -16.78
N THR A 590 -15.04 -15.79 -18.10
CA THR A 590 -16.10 -16.29 -19.00
C THR A 590 -15.62 -17.45 -19.88
N GLN A 591 -14.30 -17.60 -20.03
CA GLN A 591 -13.66 -18.65 -20.80
C GLN A 591 -13.36 -19.91 -19.94
N PRO A 592 -13.12 -21.07 -20.57
CA PRO A 592 -12.77 -22.29 -19.84
C PRO A 592 -11.45 -22.13 -19.09
N ILE A 593 -11.46 -22.45 -17.79
CA ILE A 593 -10.28 -22.28 -16.93
C ILE A 593 -9.40 -23.52 -16.96
N ILE A 594 -8.10 -23.36 -17.21
CA ILE A 594 -7.10 -24.42 -17.05
C ILE A 594 -6.28 -24.15 -15.79
N LEU A 595 -6.20 -25.13 -14.89
CA LEU A 595 -5.47 -25.00 -13.63
C LEU A 595 -4.06 -25.59 -13.78
N LYS A 596 -3.03 -24.82 -13.42
CA LYS A 596 -1.64 -25.25 -13.42
C LYS A 596 -1.00 -24.97 -12.05
N LYS A 597 -0.22 -25.91 -11.54
CA LYS A 597 0.64 -25.67 -10.36
C LYS A 597 1.88 -24.92 -10.79
N PHE A 598 2.31 -23.99 -9.95
CA PHE A 598 3.64 -23.42 -10.05
C PHE A 598 4.21 -23.19 -8.65
N LYS A 599 5.53 -23.26 -8.55
CA LYS A 599 6.25 -22.99 -7.31
C LYS A 599 6.77 -21.55 -7.36
N LEU A 600 6.45 -20.78 -6.34
CA LEU A 600 7.00 -19.44 -6.11
C LEU A 600 7.77 -19.44 -4.80
N LYS A 601 9.07 -19.15 -4.84
CA LYS A 601 9.97 -19.28 -3.69
C LYS A 601 9.81 -20.69 -3.06
N ASN A 602 9.28 -20.79 -1.85
CA ASN A 602 9.03 -22.05 -1.13
C ASN A 602 7.54 -22.43 -1.01
N THR A 603 6.63 -21.75 -1.72
CA THR A 603 5.19 -22.07 -1.70
C THR A 603 4.73 -22.56 -3.07
N ILE A 604 3.84 -23.55 -3.08
CA ILE A 604 3.19 -24.04 -4.30
C ILE A 604 1.85 -23.32 -4.40
N ASN A 605 1.58 -22.69 -5.53
CA ASN A 605 0.36 -21.96 -5.81
C ASN A 605 -0.30 -22.49 -7.10
N ILE A 606 -1.53 -22.08 -7.36
CA ILE A 606 -2.25 -22.44 -8.59
C ILE A 606 -2.37 -21.19 -9.47
N PHE A 607 -2.13 -21.37 -10.75
CA PHE A 607 -2.43 -20.39 -11.78
C PHE A 607 -3.64 -20.88 -12.58
N ALA A 608 -4.72 -20.11 -12.54
CA ALA A 608 -5.94 -20.33 -13.30
C ALA A 608 -5.85 -19.53 -14.61
N LEU A 609 -5.63 -20.25 -15.71
CA LEU A 609 -5.51 -19.74 -17.06
C LEU A 609 -6.91 -19.51 -17.63
N SER A 610 -7.20 -18.28 -18.04
CA SER A 610 -8.49 -17.86 -18.61
C SER A 610 -8.31 -16.51 -19.32
N ASP A 611 -9.40 -15.95 -19.84
CA ASP A 611 -9.58 -14.52 -20.18
C ASP A 611 -9.34 -13.57 -18.99
N ARG A 612 -9.40 -14.09 -17.76
CA ARG A 612 -9.03 -13.39 -16.52
C ARG A 612 -8.04 -14.24 -15.73
N PRO A 613 -6.74 -14.18 -16.08
CA PRO A 613 -5.74 -15.02 -15.43
C PRO A 613 -5.72 -14.73 -13.93
N THR A 614 -5.78 -15.78 -13.10
CA THR A 614 -5.93 -15.62 -11.63
C THR A 614 -4.97 -16.54 -10.89
N VAL A 615 -4.25 -16.02 -9.91
CA VAL A 615 -3.44 -16.82 -8.98
C VAL A 615 -4.25 -17.15 -7.73
N ILE A 616 -4.26 -18.43 -7.38
CA ILE A 616 -4.87 -18.97 -6.17
C ILE A 616 -3.76 -19.41 -5.22
N TYR A 617 -3.76 -18.84 -4.02
CA TYR A 617 -2.75 -19.09 -3.00
C TYR A 617 -3.39 -19.14 -1.61
N SER A 618 -2.65 -19.70 -0.65
CA SER A 618 -3.05 -19.71 0.76
C SER A 618 -2.17 -18.77 1.56
N ASN A 619 -2.79 -17.98 2.43
CA ASN A 619 -2.10 -17.24 3.48
C ASN A 619 -2.92 -17.35 4.77
N ASN A 620 -2.28 -17.72 5.88
CA ASN A 620 -2.94 -17.96 7.16
C ASN A 620 -4.15 -18.91 7.07
N LYS A 621 -4.02 -20.00 6.30
CA LYS A 621 -5.03 -21.04 6.04
C LYS A 621 -6.28 -20.55 5.29
N LYS A 622 -6.25 -19.34 4.75
CA LYS A 622 -7.32 -18.76 3.92
C LYS A 622 -6.85 -18.72 2.47
N LEU A 623 -7.75 -19.10 1.56
CA LEU A 623 -7.48 -19.00 0.13
C LEU A 623 -7.78 -17.60 -0.37
N PHE A 624 -6.88 -17.09 -1.20
CA PHE A 624 -7.01 -15.83 -1.90
C PHE A 624 -6.98 -16.06 -3.41
N TYR A 625 -7.72 -15.23 -4.14
CA TYR A 625 -7.85 -15.25 -5.58
C TYR A 625 -7.46 -13.87 -6.08
N SER A 626 -6.35 -13.77 -6.79
CA SER A 626 -5.79 -12.50 -7.23
C SER A 626 -5.60 -12.53 -8.73
N VAL A 627 -6.29 -11.62 -9.42
CA VAL A 627 -6.19 -11.47 -10.89
C VAL A 627 -4.77 -11.05 -11.23
N VAL A 628 -4.22 -11.57 -12.32
CA VAL A 628 -2.91 -11.18 -12.85
C VAL A 628 -3.15 -10.17 -13.96
N ASN A 629 -2.33 -9.12 -14.00
CA ASN A 629 -2.43 -8.00 -14.95
C ASN A 629 -1.93 -8.39 -16.36
N LEU A 630 -2.46 -9.48 -16.91
CA LEU A 630 -2.26 -9.93 -18.29
C LEU A 630 -3.61 -10.12 -18.96
N LYS A 631 -3.68 -9.79 -20.26
CA LYS A 631 -4.94 -9.88 -21.04
C LYS A 631 -5.42 -11.31 -21.18
N GLU A 632 -4.52 -12.20 -21.58
CA GLU A 632 -4.82 -13.62 -21.78
C GLU A 632 -3.55 -14.43 -21.57
N VAL A 633 -3.68 -15.58 -20.93
CA VAL A 633 -2.59 -16.53 -20.74
C VAL A 633 -3.05 -17.90 -21.21
N THR A 634 -2.33 -18.45 -22.17
CA THR A 634 -2.63 -19.77 -22.76
C THR A 634 -1.95 -20.88 -21.97
N ASN A 635 -0.70 -20.69 -21.56
CA ASN A 635 0.06 -21.63 -20.73
C ASN A 635 0.99 -20.92 -19.76
N VAL A 636 1.29 -21.62 -18.67
CA VAL A 636 2.24 -21.16 -17.66
C VAL A 636 2.98 -22.35 -17.07
N THR A 637 4.26 -22.13 -16.76
CA THR A 637 5.08 -23.08 -16.02
C THR A 637 6.16 -22.36 -15.20
N SER A 638 6.57 -22.97 -14.09
CA SER A 638 7.75 -22.49 -13.35
C SER A 638 9.01 -22.67 -14.20
N PHE A 639 9.91 -21.69 -14.20
CA PHE A 639 11.14 -21.74 -14.98
C PHE A 639 12.28 -21.06 -14.22
N ASN A 640 13.11 -21.87 -13.57
CA ASN A 640 14.21 -21.43 -12.72
C ASN A 640 15.56 -21.78 -13.35
N SER A 641 16.01 -20.96 -14.29
CA SER A 641 17.34 -21.09 -14.90
C SER A 641 18.40 -20.28 -14.16
N ASP A 642 19.65 -20.36 -14.60
CA ASP A 642 20.75 -19.56 -14.04
C ASP A 642 20.61 -18.07 -14.37
N ALA A 643 20.23 -17.72 -15.60
CA ALA A 643 19.96 -16.33 -15.98
C ALA A 643 18.63 -15.80 -15.44
N PHE A 644 17.65 -16.69 -15.28
CA PHE A 644 16.31 -16.32 -14.84
C PHE A 644 15.95 -17.04 -13.53
N PRO A 645 16.61 -16.71 -12.40
CA PRO A 645 16.32 -17.33 -11.12
C PRO A 645 14.92 -16.94 -10.62
N GLY A 646 14.18 -17.94 -10.11
CA GLY A 646 12.84 -17.75 -9.54
C GLY A 646 11.77 -17.28 -10.53
N SER A 647 12.01 -17.40 -11.84
CA SER A 647 11.11 -16.93 -12.89
C SER A 647 10.06 -17.97 -13.28
N MET A 648 9.18 -17.57 -14.19
CA MET A 648 8.15 -18.37 -14.81
C MET A 648 8.06 -18.05 -16.29
N ALA A 649 7.70 -19.06 -17.08
CA ALA A 649 7.47 -18.94 -18.51
C ALA A 649 5.96 -18.91 -18.77
N ILE A 650 5.50 -17.90 -19.49
CA ILE A 650 4.09 -17.57 -19.72
C ILE A 650 3.90 -17.40 -21.22
N SER A 651 3.01 -18.17 -21.84
CA SER A 651 2.64 -17.92 -23.23
C SER A 651 1.30 -17.19 -23.34
N SER A 652 1.24 -16.25 -24.27
CA SER A 652 0.02 -15.65 -24.79
C SER A 652 -0.34 -16.32 -26.14
N GLU A 653 -1.25 -15.72 -26.92
CA GLU A 653 -1.51 -16.19 -28.29
C GLU A 653 -0.35 -15.90 -29.25
N SER A 654 0.41 -14.81 -29.01
CA SER A 654 1.43 -14.30 -29.93
C SER A 654 2.85 -14.24 -29.37
N SER A 655 3.03 -14.45 -28.06
CA SER A 655 4.34 -14.30 -27.41
C SER A 655 4.56 -15.29 -26.27
N LEU A 656 5.83 -15.53 -25.97
CA LEU A 656 6.35 -16.22 -24.79
C LEU A 656 7.11 -15.21 -23.94
N ILE A 657 6.65 -15.00 -22.72
CA ILE A 657 7.21 -14.10 -21.73
C ILE A 657 7.93 -14.93 -20.66
N ILE A 658 9.14 -14.52 -20.30
CA ILE A 658 9.85 -15.01 -19.12
C ILE A 658 9.90 -13.86 -18.12
N GLY A 659 9.34 -14.08 -16.94
CA GLY A 659 9.25 -13.03 -15.93
C GLY A 659 9.16 -13.60 -14.53
N THR A 660 9.32 -12.75 -13.53
CA THR A 660 9.01 -13.08 -12.14
C THR A 660 7.64 -12.52 -11.81
N ILE A 661 6.83 -13.29 -11.10
CA ILE A 661 5.61 -12.74 -10.52
C ILE A 661 6.00 -11.85 -9.33
N ASP A 662 5.35 -10.70 -9.23
CA ASP A 662 5.52 -9.84 -8.06
C ASP A 662 5.02 -10.55 -6.80
N GLU A 663 5.30 -9.97 -5.63
CA GLU A 663 4.68 -10.45 -4.40
C GLU A 663 3.17 -10.54 -4.59
N ILE A 664 2.60 -11.67 -4.17
CA ILE A 664 1.19 -11.96 -4.34
C ILE A 664 0.39 -11.05 -3.39
N GLN A 665 0.18 -9.81 -3.83
CA GLN A 665 -0.56 -8.76 -3.17
C GLN A 665 -1.86 -8.51 -3.94
N LYS A 666 -2.87 -7.95 -3.26
CA LYS A 666 -4.14 -7.60 -3.90
C LYS A 666 -3.98 -6.41 -4.86
N LEU A 667 -3.07 -5.49 -4.57
CA LEU A 667 -2.81 -4.30 -5.37
C LEU A 667 -1.36 -4.33 -5.87
N HIS A 668 -1.18 -4.13 -7.16
CA HIS A 668 0.12 -3.93 -7.77
C HIS A 668 0.43 -2.43 -7.83
N ILE A 669 1.58 -2.04 -7.28
CA ILE A 669 2.02 -0.65 -7.19
C ILE A 669 3.29 -0.50 -8.02
N LYS A 670 3.19 0.19 -9.15
CA LYS A 670 4.35 0.58 -9.96
C LYS A 670 4.84 1.95 -9.51
N THR A 671 6.13 2.05 -9.24
CA THR A 671 6.79 3.27 -8.78
C THR A 671 7.54 3.94 -9.92
N ILE A 672 7.27 5.22 -10.16
CA ILE A 672 7.96 6.05 -11.14
C ILE A 672 8.68 7.16 -10.39
N SER A 673 10.01 7.16 -10.44
CA SER A 673 10.84 8.21 -9.83
C SER A 673 10.71 9.52 -10.61
N LEU A 674 10.63 10.64 -9.89
CA LEU A 674 10.67 12.00 -10.46
C LEU A 674 12.06 12.63 -10.38
N ASN A 675 13.10 11.81 -10.13
CA ASN A 675 14.51 12.23 -10.15
C ASN A 675 14.81 13.41 -9.20
N GLY A 676 14.30 13.35 -7.97
CA GLY A 676 14.55 14.37 -6.95
C GLY A 676 13.53 15.52 -6.93
N GLU A 677 12.41 15.40 -7.63
CA GLU A 677 11.33 16.41 -7.65
C GLU A 677 10.06 15.90 -6.97
N MET A 678 9.34 16.81 -6.29
CA MET A 678 8.04 16.52 -5.70
C MET A 678 6.91 16.79 -6.67
N ALA A 679 5.99 15.84 -6.87
CA ALA A 679 4.75 16.10 -7.61
C ALA A 679 3.65 16.68 -6.70
N ARG A 680 2.89 17.64 -7.22
CA ARG A 680 1.87 18.38 -6.44
C ARG A 680 0.45 18.24 -6.98
N ARG A 681 0.29 18.23 -8.30
CA ARG A 681 -1.02 18.10 -8.98
C ARG A 681 -0.85 17.28 -10.24
N ILE A 682 -1.85 16.47 -10.56
CA ILE A 682 -1.87 15.63 -11.76
C ILE A 682 -3.23 15.71 -12.44
N VAL A 683 -3.22 15.74 -13.78
CA VAL A 683 -4.42 15.55 -14.59
C VAL A 683 -4.07 14.67 -15.79
N HIS A 684 -4.96 13.74 -16.12
CA HIS A 684 -4.85 12.93 -17.32
C HIS A 684 -5.50 13.66 -18.50
N LEU A 685 -4.78 13.72 -19.62
CA LEU A 685 -5.24 14.33 -20.86
C LEU A 685 -5.46 13.24 -21.90
N GLU A 686 -6.63 12.60 -21.86
CA GLU A 686 -6.94 11.41 -22.67
C GLU A 686 -6.75 11.67 -24.18
N GLU A 687 -7.12 12.86 -24.67
CA GLU A 687 -6.99 13.21 -26.10
C GLU A 687 -5.54 13.24 -26.59
N TYR A 688 -4.57 13.42 -25.69
CA TYR A 688 -3.15 13.52 -26.02
C TYR A 688 -2.32 12.35 -25.50
N SER A 689 -2.96 11.36 -24.85
CA SER A 689 -2.31 10.22 -24.20
C SER A 689 -1.10 10.65 -23.36
N CYS A 690 -1.36 11.56 -22.41
CA CYS A 690 -0.31 12.07 -21.53
C CYS A 690 -0.87 12.53 -20.18
N TYR A 691 0.01 12.58 -19.19
CA TYR A 691 -0.22 13.20 -17.90
C TYR A 691 0.40 14.59 -17.88
N ALA A 692 -0.36 15.58 -17.41
CA ALA A 692 0.22 16.86 -16.99
C ALA A 692 0.41 16.83 -15.47
N VAL A 693 1.60 17.24 -15.02
CA VAL A 693 1.98 17.21 -13.61
C VAL A 693 2.68 18.52 -13.23
N ILE A 694 2.28 19.11 -12.10
CA ILE A 694 3.05 20.20 -11.46
C ILE A 694 4.10 19.56 -10.56
N THR A 695 5.37 19.90 -10.78
CA THR A 695 6.51 19.41 -10.00
C THR A 695 7.24 20.58 -9.32
N ILE A 696 7.93 20.28 -8.22
CA ILE A 696 8.74 21.23 -7.45
C ILE A 696 10.11 20.60 -7.23
N LYS A 697 11.15 21.34 -7.60
CA LYS A 697 12.54 20.96 -7.38
C LYS A 697 13.16 21.90 -6.36
N THR A 698 13.78 21.33 -5.32
CA THR A 698 14.58 22.08 -4.36
C THR A 698 16.04 22.09 -4.82
N ASN A 699 16.65 23.26 -5.00
CA ASN A 699 18.05 23.36 -5.40
C ASN A 699 18.99 23.17 -4.19
N GLU A 700 19.57 21.98 -4.07
CA GLU A 700 20.55 21.65 -3.01
C GLU A 700 21.93 22.28 -3.28
N ASP A 701 22.32 22.46 -4.55
CA ASP A 701 23.69 22.80 -4.97
C ASP A 701 24.16 24.21 -4.60
N ILE A 702 23.22 25.11 -4.27
CA ILE A 702 23.53 26.49 -3.88
C ILE A 702 24.15 26.50 -2.46
N ILE A 703 23.77 25.56 -1.61
CA ILE A 703 24.19 25.50 -0.20
C ILE A 703 25.57 24.82 -0.04
N SER A 704 26.02 24.04 -1.03
CA SER A 704 27.28 23.28 -1.00
C SER A 704 28.47 23.98 -1.68
N GLY A 705 28.51 25.31 -1.68
CA GLY A 705 29.65 26.07 -2.18
C GLY A 705 30.93 25.84 -1.35
N ASN A 706 31.85 25.02 -1.86
CA ASN A 706 33.26 24.94 -1.43
C ASN A 706 34.07 26.22 -1.78
N GLY A 707 33.48 27.40 -1.59
CA GLY A 707 34.12 28.68 -1.82
C GLY A 707 34.30 29.43 -0.50
N GLU A 708 35.52 29.88 -0.20
CA GLU A 708 35.91 30.64 1.00
C GLU A 708 35.18 32.00 1.18
N ASN A 709 34.07 32.25 0.50
CA ASN A 709 33.31 33.50 0.50
C ASN A 709 31.79 33.32 0.77
N ALA A 710 31.38 32.31 1.55
CA ALA A 710 30.01 32.23 2.06
C ALA A 710 29.82 33.17 3.28
N THR A 711 29.67 34.47 3.02
CA THR A 711 29.48 35.50 4.08
C THR A 711 28.12 36.18 4.06
N THR A 712 27.11 35.65 3.39
CA THR A 712 25.74 36.20 3.42
C THR A 712 24.72 35.14 3.78
N ILE A 713 23.94 35.42 4.83
CA ILE A 713 23.03 34.53 5.56
C ILE A 713 21.65 34.40 4.85
N ASP A 714 21.51 34.94 3.63
CA ASP A 714 20.21 35.08 2.93
C ASP A 714 19.98 34.08 1.76
N GLU A 715 20.79 33.02 1.65
CA GLU A 715 20.59 31.97 0.63
C GLU A 715 19.48 31.00 1.06
N VAL A 716 18.23 31.47 0.95
CA VAL A 716 17.01 30.68 1.17
C VAL A 716 16.96 29.54 0.15
N GLU A 717 16.58 28.34 0.60
CA GLU A 717 16.24 27.20 -0.26
C GLU A 717 15.35 27.65 -1.42
N GLU A 718 15.92 27.72 -2.63
CA GLU A 718 15.18 28.12 -3.81
C GLU A 718 14.41 26.91 -4.35
N GLU A 719 13.11 26.86 -4.06
CA GLU A 719 12.18 25.94 -4.70
C GLU A 719 11.77 26.49 -6.08
N VAL A 720 11.93 25.66 -7.12
CA VAL A 720 11.54 25.99 -8.50
C VAL A 720 10.42 25.06 -8.95
N SER A 721 9.31 25.62 -9.43
CA SER A 721 8.16 24.86 -9.90
C SER A 721 8.14 24.70 -11.43
N TYR A 722 7.72 23.53 -11.90
CA TYR A 722 7.61 23.18 -13.31
C TYR A 722 6.25 22.59 -13.64
N VAL A 723 5.78 22.81 -14.88
CA VAL A 723 4.67 22.09 -15.50
C VAL A 723 5.28 21.07 -16.46
N ARG A 724 5.07 19.78 -16.19
CA ARG A 724 5.65 18.67 -16.97
C ARG A 724 4.56 17.87 -17.67
N LEU A 725 4.87 17.37 -18.85
CA LEU A 725 4.10 16.33 -19.54
C LEU A 725 4.85 15.01 -19.46
N PHE A 726 4.14 13.94 -19.14
CA PHE A 726 4.63 12.57 -19.16
C PHE A 726 3.77 11.73 -20.09
N ASP A 727 4.36 10.78 -20.79
CA ASP A 727 3.58 9.80 -21.57
C ASP A 727 2.72 8.93 -20.63
N ASP A 728 1.50 8.59 -21.04
CA ASP A 728 0.56 7.87 -20.19
C ASP A 728 0.84 6.36 -20.06
N GLN A 729 1.68 5.81 -20.94
CA GLN A 729 2.09 4.40 -20.90
C GLN A 729 3.52 4.25 -20.36
N THR A 730 4.48 4.98 -20.93
CA THR A 730 5.90 4.83 -20.57
C THR A 730 6.30 5.66 -19.36
N PHE A 731 5.54 6.72 -19.03
CA PHE A 731 5.89 7.74 -18.04
C PHE A 731 7.19 8.50 -18.35
N GLU A 732 7.66 8.46 -19.59
CA GLU A 732 8.80 9.26 -20.02
C GLU A 732 8.41 10.75 -20.10
N PRO A 733 9.31 11.67 -19.70
CA PRO A 733 9.04 13.10 -19.76
C PRO A 733 9.03 13.59 -21.21
N LEU A 734 7.90 14.17 -21.64
CA LEU A 734 7.66 14.65 -23.01
C LEU A 734 7.98 16.15 -23.17
N SER A 735 7.56 16.97 -22.19
CA SER A 735 7.68 18.42 -22.24
C SER A 735 7.83 18.98 -20.83
N SER A 736 8.51 20.13 -20.70
CA SER A 736 8.69 20.82 -19.44
C SER A 736 8.61 22.33 -19.66
N PHE A 737 7.85 23.01 -18.81
CA PHE A 737 7.74 24.45 -18.75
C PHE A 737 8.13 24.91 -17.34
N ARG A 738 9.22 25.69 -17.25
CA ARG A 738 9.72 26.25 -15.98
C ARG A 738 8.91 27.50 -15.61
N LEU A 739 8.36 27.55 -14.40
CA LEU A 739 7.72 28.76 -13.87
C LEU A 739 8.75 29.81 -13.45
N GLU A 740 8.31 31.05 -13.26
CA GLU A 740 9.22 32.14 -12.91
C GLU A 740 9.76 32.06 -11.48
N HIS A 741 10.77 32.88 -11.19
CA HIS A 741 11.36 32.94 -9.85
C HIS A 741 10.30 33.36 -8.81
N TYR A 742 10.29 32.68 -7.66
CA TYR A 742 9.26 32.80 -6.62
C TYR A 742 7.83 32.43 -7.05
N GLU A 743 7.65 31.79 -8.21
CA GLU A 743 6.35 31.32 -8.69
C GLU A 743 6.12 29.84 -8.40
N MET A 744 4.98 29.54 -7.79
CA MET A 744 4.56 28.18 -7.43
C MET A 744 3.27 27.80 -8.16
N GLY A 745 3.24 26.62 -8.77
CA GLY A 745 2.01 26.02 -9.29
C GLY A 745 1.16 25.41 -8.17
N TRP A 746 -0.14 25.72 -8.14
CA TRP A 746 -1.07 25.25 -7.10
C TRP A 746 -2.20 24.37 -7.62
N SER A 747 -2.63 24.62 -8.85
CA SER A 747 -3.79 23.95 -9.43
C SER A 747 -3.61 23.68 -10.91
N LEU A 748 -4.15 22.56 -11.36
CA LEU A 748 -4.02 22.03 -12.70
C LEU A 748 -5.38 21.46 -13.12
N THR A 749 -5.89 21.84 -14.30
CA THR A 749 -7.10 21.22 -14.86
C THR A 749 -7.06 21.21 -16.37
N SER A 750 -7.65 20.19 -16.95
CA SER A 750 -8.06 20.20 -18.36
C SER A 750 -9.33 21.06 -18.49
N THR A 751 -9.44 21.85 -19.56
CA THR A 751 -10.57 22.75 -19.81
C THR A 751 -10.94 22.80 -21.29
N LYS A 752 -12.24 22.88 -21.55
CA LYS A 752 -12.83 23.17 -22.87
C LYS A 752 -13.72 24.39 -22.73
N PHE A 753 -13.58 25.37 -23.61
CA PHE A 753 -14.37 26.60 -23.53
C PHE A 753 -15.62 26.52 -24.41
N ASP A 754 -16.64 27.30 -24.05
CA ASP A 754 -17.81 27.55 -24.90
C ASP A 754 -17.36 27.85 -26.34
N ASP A 755 -17.97 27.18 -27.32
CA ASP A 755 -17.71 27.37 -28.76
C ASP A 755 -16.29 27.00 -29.24
N ASP A 756 -15.50 26.25 -28.46
CA ASP A 756 -14.21 25.69 -28.88
C ASP A 756 -14.09 24.19 -28.55
N PRO A 757 -13.92 23.30 -29.55
CA PRO A 757 -13.76 21.87 -29.30
C PRO A 757 -12.37 21.52 -28.73
N CYS A 758 -11.39 22.42 -28.80
CA CYS A 758 -10.03 22.14 -28.37
C CYS A 758 -9.94 21.96 -26.85
N THR A 759 -9.16 20.98 -26.43
CA THR A 759 -8.77 20.79 -25.03
C THR A 759 -7.55 21.63 -24.70
N TYR A 760 -7.65 22.41 -23.63
CA TYR A 760 -6.54 23.21 -23.11
C TYR A 760 -6.13 22.74 -21.72
N LEU A 761 -4.88 23.01 -21.36
CA LEU A 761 -4.37 22.81 -20.02
C LEU A 761 -4.29 24.16 -19.31
N ALA A 762 -5.00 24.31 -18.19
CA ALA A 762 -4.96 25.51 -17.37
C ALA A 762 -4.17 25.27 -16.08
N VAL A 763 -3.26 26.20 -15.76
CA VAL A 763 -2.39 26.15 -14.57
C VAL A 763 -2.61 27.41 -13.75
N GLY A 764 -2.91 27.24 -12.46
CA GLY A 764 -3.04 28.35 -11.51
C GLY A 764 -1.79 28.46 -10.64
N THR A 765 -1.25 29.67 -10.51
CA THR A 765 0.00 29.93 -9.79
C THR A 765 -0.15 30.99 -8.70
N SER A 766 0.84 31.04 -7.81
CA SER A 766 1.08 32.15 -6.90
C SER A 766 2.51 32.64 -7.02
N ILE A 767 2.72 33.95 -6.97
CA ILE A 767 4.04 34.57 -7.01
C ILE A 767 4.28 35.23 -5.65
N ASN A 768 5.26 34.73 -4.91
CA ASN A 768 5.57 35.13 -3.53
C ASN A 768 6.97 35.74 -3.45
N ILE A 769 7.13 36.95 -4.00
CA ILE A 769 8.39 37.67 -3.91
C ILE A 769 8.52 38.26 -2.50
N PRO A 770 9.64 38.06 -1.79
CA PRO A 770 9.90 38.69 -0.49
C PRO A 770 9.65 40.20 -0.54
N ASP A 771 9.09 40.77 0.53
CA ASP A 771 8.74 42.21 0.65
C ASP A 771 7.73 42.75 -0.37
N ARG A 772 7.07 41.89 -1.16
CA ARG A 772 5.99 42.28 -2.08
C ARG A 772 4.68 41.59 -1.72
N GLN A 773 3.59 42.22 -2.14
CA GLN A 773 2.27 41.60 -2.03
C GLN A 773 2.20 40.36 -2.95
N THR A 774 1.79 39.22 -2.39
CA THR A 774 1.52 37.99 -3.15
C THR A 774 0.56 38.27 -4.30
N SER A 775 0.95 37.85 -5.50
CA SER A 775 0.10 37.84 -6.70
C SER A 775 -0.07 36.40 -7.22
N GLY A 776 -0.77 36.22 -8.32
CA GLY A 776 -0.92 34.92 -8.97
C GLY A 776 -1.44 35.08 -10.38
N ARG A 777 -1.29 34.05 -11.22
CA ARG A 777 -1.80 34.08 -12.59
C ARG A 777 -2.41 32.73 -12.99
N VAL A 778 -3.24 32.77 -14.01
CA VAL A 778 -3.68 31.57 -14.74
C VAL A 778 -2.95 31.54 -16.08
N LEU A 779 -2.24 30.45 -16.33
CA LEU A 779 -1.55 30.15 -17.58
C LEU A 779 -2.41 29.16 -18.38
N LEU A 780 -2.67 29.46 -19.64
CA LEU A 780 -3.39 28.56 -20.54
C LEU A 780 -2.46 28.02 -21.61
N PHE A 781 -2.32 26.69 -21.63
CA PHE A 781 -1.47 25.98 -22.57
C PHE A 781 -2.31 25.24 -23.61
N ASN A 782 -1.77 25.19 -24.83
CA ASN A 782 -2.13 24.20 -25.83
C ASN A 782 -1.05 23.12 -25.89
N ILE A 783 -1.44 21.91 -26.27
CA ILE A 783 -0.51 20.81 -26.55
C ILE A 783 -0.49 20.62 -28.07
N ASN A 784 0.68 20.83 -28.67
CA ASN A 784 0.83 20.65 -30.11
C ASN A 784 0.95 19.17 -30.48
N GLU A 785 0.94 18.86 -31.78
CA GLU A 785 1.08 17.48 -32.30
C GLU A 785 2.37 16.78 -31.84
N ALA A 786 3.41 17.54 -31.52
CA ALA A 786 4.67 17.02 -30.98
C ALA A 786 4.64 16.82 -29.45
N LYS A 787 3.45 16.81 -28.82
CA LYS A 787 3.24 16.72 -27.36
C LYS A 787 4.05 17.75 -26.55
N LYS A 788 4.25 18.97 -27.06
CA LYS A 788 4.91 20.07 -26.35
C LYS A 788 3.91 21.10 -25.80
N LEU A 789 4.21 21.61 -24.61
CA LEU A 789 3.48 22.71 -23.99
C LEU A 789 3.76 24.02 -24.72
N VAL A 790 2.72 24.67 -25.23
CA VAL A 790 2.77 26.00 -25.84
C VAL A 790 1.87 26.93 -25.02
N LEU A 791 2.47 27.91 -24.33
CA LEU A 791 1.73 28.94 -23.61
C LEU A 791 0.99 29.83 -24.62
N LEU A 792 -0.34 29.92 -24.49
CA LEU A 792 -1.17 30.73 -25.38
C LEU A 792 -1.42 32.13 -24.82
N GLU A 793 -1.92 32.19 -23.58
CA GLU A 793 -2.36 33.42 -22.93
C GLU A 793 -2.19 33.27 -21.41
N GLU A 794 -2.11 34.40 -20.72
CA GLU A 794 -2.09 34.47 -19.26
C GLU A 794 -3.00 35.59 -18.73
N ILE A 795 -3.52 35.40 -17.52
CA ILE A 795 -4.29 36.43 -16.82
C ILE A 795 -3.80 36.55 -15.38
N SER A 796 -3.46 37.78 -14.97
CA SER A 796 -2.91 38.08 -13.64
C SER A 796 -3.98 38.50 -12.63
N PHE A 797 -3.78 38.10 -11.38
CA PHE A 797 -4.62 38.39 -10.22
C PHE A 797 -3.79 38.97 -9.06
N ARG A 798 -4.48 39.66 -8.15
CA ARG A 798 -3.87 40.30 -6.97
C ARG A 798 -3.58 39.33 -5.82
N SER A 799 -3.78 38.03 -6.02
CA SER A 799 -3.55 36.97 -5.01
C SER A 799 -3.35 35.63 -5.74
N GLY A 800 -2.82 34.64 -5.04
CA GLY A 800 -2.59 33.30 -5.59
C GLY A 800 -3.87 32.61 -6.07
N VAL A 801 -3.74 31.87 -7.17
CA VAL A 801 -4.80 31.01 -7.72
C VAL A 801 -4.65 29.62 -7.11
N LEU A 802 -5.48 29.29 -6.13
CA LEU A 802 -5.33 28.08 -5.30
C LEU A 802 -5.98 26.84 -5.91
N TYR A 803 -7.05 27.04 -6.68
CA TYR A 803 -7.79 25.96 -7.33
C TYR A 803 -8.37 26.41 -8.66
N LEU A 804 -8.42 25.49 -9.62
CA LEU A 804 -9.04 25.66 -10.93
C LEU A 804 -10.04 24.53 -11.15
N HIS A 805 -11.19 24.83 -11.75
CA HIS A 805 -12.21 23.83 -12.03
C HIS A 805 -12.98 24.16 -13.30
N GLN A 806 -13.18 23.16 -14.16
CA GLN A 806 -14.03 23.29 -15.36
C GLN A 806 -15.51 23.21 -14.97
N PHE A 807 -16.32 24.17 -15.42
CA PHE A 807 -17.75 24.18 -15.13
C PHE A 807 -18.55 24.86 -16.25
N ASN A 808 -19.46 24.10 -16.87
CA ASN A 808 -20.37 24.56 -17.93
C ASN A 808 -19.68 25.40 -19.02
N GLY A 809 -18.61 24.85 -19.62
CA GLY A 809 -17.87 25.49 -20.72
C GLY A 809 -17.04 26.72 -20.31
N ARG A 810 -16.86 26.93 -19.02
CA ARG A 810 -16.04 28.01 -18.46
C ARG A 810 -15.02 27.46 -17.46
N LEU A 811 -13.91 28.19 -17.32
CA LEU A 811 -12.92 27.92 -16.29
C LEU A 811 -13.23 28.75 -15.05
N ILE A 812 -13.37 28.10 -13.90
CA ILE A 812 -13.57 28.77 -12.62
C ILE A 812 -12.25 28.79 -11.85
N ALA A 813 -11.80 29.99 -11.49
CA ALA A 813 -10.57 30.20 -10.73
C ALA A 813 -10.86 30.65 -9.30
N ALA A 814 -10.41 29.86 -8.33
CA ALA A 814 -10.43 30.18 -6.91
C ALA A 814 -9.20 31.02 -6.55
N VAL A 815 -9.39 32.33 -6.48
CA VAL A 815 -8.34 33.31 -6.15
C VAL A 815 -8.50 33.72 -4.69
N LEU A 816 -7.83 32.99 -3.80
CA LEU A 816 -7.92 33.09 -2.35
C LEU A 816 -9.37 33.03 -1.83
N LYS A 817 -10.06 34.17 -1.78
CA LYS A 817 -11.41 34.34 -1.19
C LYS A 817 -12.53 34.56 -2.21
N ARG A 818 -12.23 34.51 -3.51
CA ARG A 818 -13.13 34.86 -4.60
C ARG A 818 -13.09 33.82 -5.71
N LEU A 819 -14.24 33.57 -6.34
CA LEU A 819 -14.32 32.76 -7.55
C LEU A 819 -14.47 33.66 -8.75
N TYR A 820 -13.58 33.49 -9.73
CA TYR A 820 -13.60 34.20 -11.00
C TYR A 820 -14.05 33.26 -12.10
N SER A 821 -15.08 33.66 -12.85
CA SER A 821 -15.46 32.97 -14.10
C SER A 821 -14.60 33.51 -15.24
N ILE A 822 -13.85 32.61 -15.86
CA ILE A 822 -12.93 32.88 -16.95
C ILE A 822 -13.47 32.31 -18.26
N ARG A 823 -13.36 33.10 -19.34
CA ARG A 823 -13.68 32.69 -20.70
C ARG A 823 -12.49 32.91 -21.63
N TYR A 824 -12.48 32.16 -22.72
CA TYR A 824 -11.52 32.30 -23.80
C TYR A 824 -12.26 32.65 -25.09
N SER A 825 -12.25 33.93 -25.47
CA SER A 825 -13.07 34.45 -26.57
C SER A 825 -12.27 35.37 -27.49
N TYR A 826 -12.74 35.53 -28.73
CA TYR A 826 -12.05 36.36 -29.73
C TYR A 826 -12.17 37.85 -29.40
N SER A 827 -11.04 38.51 -29.17
CA SER A 827 -10.97 39.95 -29.00
C SER A 827 -10.78 40.64 -30.35
N LYS A 828 -11.74 41.51 -30.71
CA LYS A 828 -11.64 42.35 -31.92
C LYS A 828 -10.47 43.34 -31.85
N GLU A 829 -10.07 43.76 -30.65
CA GLU A 829 -8.98 44.73 -30.45
C GLU A 829 -7.60 44.12 -30.68
N LYS A 830 -7.38 42.89 -30.19
CA LYS A 830 -6.11 42.18 -30.35
C LYS A 830 -6.05 41.26 -31.57
N ASN A 831 -7.18 41.07 -32.26
CA ASN A 831 -7.34 40.18 -33.41
C ASN A 831 -6.89 38.73 -33.11
N CYS A 832 -7.07 38.28 -31.88
CA CYS A 832 -6.77 36.93 -31.39
C CYS A 832 -7.74 36.54 -30.26
N LYS A 833 -7.75 35.26 -29.86
CA LYS A 833 -8.49 34.82 -28.67
C LYS A 833 -7.75 35.21 -27.41
N VAL A 834 -8.46 35.79 -26.44
CA VAL A 834 -7.91 36.32 -25.19
C VAL A 834 -8.71 35.76 -24.02
N ILE A 835 -8.04 35.56 -22.90
CA ILE A 835 -8.66 35.17 -21.64
C ILE A 835 -9.24 36.41 -20.95
N SER A 836 -10.52 36.37 -20.57
CA SER A 836 -11.18 37.46 -19.84
C SER A 836 -11.91 36.95 -18.59
N SER A 837 -11.95 37.79 -17.55
CA SER A 837 -12.72 37.53 -16.32
C SER A 837 -14.02 38.33 -16.34
N GLU A 838 -15.17 37.66 -16.25
CA GLU A 838 -16.49 38.32 -16.40
C GLU A 838 -17.24 38.47 -15.07
N ASN A 839 -17.21 37.43 -14.21
CA ASN A 839 -18.02 37.37 -13.00
C ASN A 839 -17.18 37.03 -11.77
N VAL A 840 -17.49 37.66 -10.64
CA VAL A 840 -16.79 37.46 -9.37
C VAL A 840 -17.77 37.12 -8.26
N HIS A 841 -17.74 35.87 -7.78
CA HIS A 841 -18.45 35.48 -6.56
C HIS A 841 -17.57 35.77 -5.33
N LYS A 842 -18.19 36.28 -4.27
CA LYS A 842 -17.53 36.70 -3.02
C LYS A 842 -18.28 36.08 -1.85
N GLY A 843 -17.61 35.96 -0.69
CA GLY A 843 -18.25 35.47 0.55
C GLY A 843 -17.43 34.44 1.29
N HIS A 844 -16.37 33.94 0.69
CA HIS A 844 -15.46 32.93 1.24
C HIS A 844 -14.32 33.58 2.06
N THR A 845 -13.70 32.79 2.94
CA THR A 845 -12.48 33.14 3.66
C THR A 845 -11.26 32.73 2.84
N MET A 846 -11.18 31.44 2.51
CA MET A 846 -10.15 30.85 1.65
C MET A 846 -10.73 29.59 1.02
N ILE A 847 -10.74 29.53 -0.31
CA ILE A 847 -11.31 28.42 -1.08
C ILE A 847 -10.20 27.39 -1.32
N LEU A 848 -10.40 26.17 -0.81
CA LEU A 848 -9.40 25.11 -0.87
C LEU A 848 -9.70 24.05 -1.93
N LYS A 849 -10.98 23.79 -2.20
CA LYS A 849 -11.41 22.75 -3.14
C LYS A 849 -12.75 23.12 -3.79
N LEU A 850 -12.91 22.72 -5.05
CA LEU A 850 -14.16 22.82 -5.82
C LEU A 850 -14.56 21.45 -6.34
N ALA A 851 -15.87 21.19 -6.37
CA ALA A 851 -16.45 20.04 -7.03
C ALA A 851 -17.71 20.48 -7.81
N SER A 852 -18.08 19.75 -8.86
CA SER A 852 -19.29 20.07 -9.62
C SER A 852 -20.02 18.81 -10.06
N ARG A 853 -21.34 18.91 -10.14
CA ARG A 853 -22.23 17.87 -10.67
C ARG A 853 -23.43 18.54 -11.35
N GLY A 854 -23.60 18.30 -12.64
CA GLY A 854 -24.62 18.98 -13.44
C GLY A 854 -24.49 20.51 -13.32
N HIS A 855 -25.55 21.18 -12.89
CA HIS A 855 -25.60 22.63 -12.73
C HIS A 855 -25.19 23.15 -11.35
N PHE A 856 -24.74 22.26 -10.46
CA PHE A 856 -24.32 22.61 -9.11
C PHE A 856 -22.80 22.61 -8.99
N MET A 857 -22.29 23.57 -8.24
CA MET A 857 -20.90 23.68 -7.83
C MET A 857 -20.83 23.71 -6.30
N LEU A 858 -20.04 22.83 -5.72
CA LEU A 858 -19.76 22.79 -4.30
C LEU A 858 -18.42 23.47 -4.03
N VAL A 859 -18.40 24.35 -3.03
CA VAL A 859 -17.23 25.10 -2.60
C VAL A 859 -16.83 24.68 -1.20
N GLY A 860 -15.59 24.22 -1.03
CA GLY A 860 -15.00 23.92 0.28
C GLY A 860 -14.19 25.12 0.78
N ASP A 861 -14.63 25.71 1.88
CA ASP A 861 -13.98 26.84 2.53
C ASP A 861 -13.17 26.40 3.76
N MET A 862 -12.01 27.03 3.98
CA MET A 862 -11.13 26.74 5.11
C MET A 862 -11.79 26.91 6.48
N MET A 863 -12.77 27.81 6.63
CA MET A 863 -13.43 28.08 7.91
C MET A 863 -14.97 28.05 7.83
N LYS A 864 -15.54 28.30 6.65
CA LYS A 864 -17.00 28.42 6.46
C LYS A 864 -17.65 27.14 5.92
N SER A 865 -17.05 25.97 6.14
CA SER A 865 -17.59 24.69 5.71
C SER A 865 -17.86 24.65 4.19
N MET A 866 -18.98 24.05 3.80
CA MET A 866 -19.40 23.87 2.41
C MET A 866 -20.49 24.86 2.00
N SER A 867 -20.34 25.45 0.81
CA SER A 867 -21.36 26.26 0.14
C SER A 867 -21.73 25.66 -1.22
N LEU A 868 -23.03 25.57 -1.51
CA LEU A 868 -23.57 25.13 -2.79
C LEU A 868 -23.91 26.34 -3.66
N LEU A 869 -23.32 26.40 -4.85
CA LEU A 869 -23.56 27.43 -5.86
C LEU A 869 -24.29 26.81 -7.07
N GLY A 870 -25.08 27.63 -7.75
CA GLY A 870 -25.63 27.34 -9.06
C GLY A 870 -25.19 28.37 -10.09
N GLN A 871 -25.25 28.00 -11.36
CA GLN A 871 -25.05 28.95 -12.46
C GLN A 871 -26.38 29.55 -12.90
N SER A 872 -26.45 30.87 -12.96
CA SER A 872 -27.57 31.58 -13.61
C SER A 872 -27.39 31.64 -15.13
N GLU A 873 -28.44 32.02 -15.87
CA GLU A 873 -28.42 32.08 -17.34
C GLU A 873 -27.33 33.00 -17.93
N ASN A 874 -26.98 34.08 -17.22
CA ASN A 874 -25.88 34.98 -17.59
C ASN A 874 -24.46 34.39 -17.27
N GLY A 875 -24.40 33.20 -16.69
CA GLY A 875 -23.18 32.53 -16.26
C GLY A 875 -22.56 33.04 -14.96
N SER A 876 -23.28 33.86 -14.18
CA SER A 876 -22.85 34.24 -12.84
C SER A 876 -23.09 33.12 -11.83
N LEU A 877 -22.25 33.03 -10.80
CA LEU A 877 -22.39 32.02 -9.74
C LEU A 877 -23.21 32.59 -8.58
N VAL A 878 -24.35 31.96 -8.30
CA VAL A 878 -25.30 32.34 -7.25
C VAL A 878 -25.28 31.30 -6.15
N GLN A 879 -25.21 31.73 -4.89
CA GLN A 879 -25.28 30.81 -3.76
C GLN A 879 -26.71 30.31 -3.57
N ILE A 880 -26.87 28.99 -3.52
CA ILE A 880 -28.14 28.30 -3.30
C ILE A 880 -28.30 27.98 -1.83
N ALA A 881 -27.28 27.37 -1.23
CA ALA A 881 -27.32 26.96 0.17
C ALA A 881 -25.91 26.98 0.79
N LYS A 882 -25.84 27.06 2.12
CA LYS A 882 -24.58 26.99 2.86
C LYS A 882 -24.74 26.21 4.17
N ASN A 883 -23.68 25.54 4.60
CA ASN A 883 -23.63 24.97 5.94
C ASN A 883 -23.26 26.07 6.95
N PRO A 884 -24.04 26.29 8.03
CA PRO A 884 -23.78 27.36 8.99
C PRO A 884 -22.69 27.03 10.01
N GLN A 885 -22.27 25.76 10.12
CA GLN A 885 -21.28 25.34 11.10
C GLN A 885 -19.85 25.70 10.64
N PRO A 886 -18.96 26.14 11.53
CA PRO A 886 -17.59 26.51 11.19
C PRO A 886 -16.68 25.27 11.08
N ILE A 887 -16.92 24.45 10.06
CA ILE A 887 -16.15 23.22 9.79
C ILE A 887 -15.00 23.56 8.85
N TRP A 888 -13.78 23.12 9.19
CA TRP A 888 -12.57 23.49 8.47
C TRP A 888 -12.24 22.47 7.38
N ILE A 889 -12.79 22.69 6.19
CA ILE A 889 -12.78 21.71 5.11
C ILE A 889 -11.41 21.60 4.44
N ARG A 890 -10.94 20.37 4.22
CA ARG A 890 -9.71 20.04 3.49
C ARG A 890 -9.98 19.56 2.06
N SER A 891 -10.96 18.69 1.89
CA SER A 891 -11.38 18.15 0.58
C SER A 891 -12.90 17.91 0.57
N ILE A 892 -13.52 17.93 -0.60
CA ILE A 892 -14.97 17.76 -0.81
C ILE A 892 -15.27 16.84 -2.00
N ALA A 893 -16.44 16.22 -1.97
CA ALA A 893 -17.01 15.50 -3.10
C ALA A 893 -18.55 15.54 -3.07
N MET A 894 -19.19 15.36 -4.23
CA MET A 894 -20.65 15.31 -4.36
C MET A 894 -21.09 13.85 -4.53
N ILE A 895 -21.78 13.30 -3.53
CA ILE A 895 -22.28 11.91 -3.58
C ILE A 895 -23.36 11.81 -4.65
N ASN A 896 -24.32 12.73 -4.60
CA ASN A 896 -25.39 12.90 -5.58
C ASN A 896 -25.83 14.38 -5.60
N ASP A 897 -27.02 14.66 -6.12
CA ASP A 897 -27.51 16.03 -6.29
C ASP A 897 -27.97 16.68 -4.97
N ASP A 898 -28.18 15.88 -3.90
CA ASP A 898 -28.70 16.33 -2.61
C ASP A 898 -27.73 16.12 -1.44
N TYR A 899 -26.79 15.20 -1.54
CA TYR A 899 -25.85 14.84 -0.48
C TYR A 899 -24.41 15.13 -0.89
N PHE A 900 -23.70 15.83 -0.02
CA PHE A 900 -22.32 16.28 -0.24
C PHE A 900 -21.45 15.85 0.94
N ILE A 901 -20.22 15.43 0.68
CA ILE A 901 -19.28 15.00 1.70
C ILE A 901 -18.07 15.94 1.75
N GLY A 902 -17.65 16.26 2.97
CA GLY A 902 -16.44 17.01 3.26
C GLY A 902 -15.56 16.23 4.23
N SER A 903 -14.25 16.37 4.03
CA SER A 903 -13.24 15.99 5.03
C SER A 903 -12.74 17.25 5.74
N GLU A 904 -12.53 17.16 7.05
CA GLU A 904 -12.12 18.28 7.91
C GLU A 904 -10.68 18.10 8.42
N THR A 905 -10.04 19.20 8.83
CA THR A 905 -8.70 19.25 9.43
C THR A 905 -8.52 18.37 10.67
N SER A 906 -9.57 18.14 11.46
CA SER A 906 -9.56 17.22 12.62
C SER A 906 -9.74 15.73 12.25
N ASN A 907 -9.48 15.36 10.99
CA ASN A 907 -9.57 13.99 10.47
C ASN A 907 -10.99 13.38 10.56
N ASN A 908 -12.01 14.19 10.31
CA ASN A 908 -13.41 13.78 10.26
C ASN A 908 -13.99 13.82 8.84
N PHE A 909 -14.99 12.98 8.59
CA PHE A 909 -15.96 13.17 7.52
C PHE A 909 -17.24 13.80 8.05
N VAL A 910 -17.79 14.72 7.26
CA VAL A 910 -19.11 15.30 7.44
C VAL A 910 -19.91 15.16 6.16
N VAL A 911 -21.16 14.70 6.26
CA VAL A 911 -22.11 14.68 5.13
C VAL A 911 -23.16 15.73 5.38
N VAL A 912 -23.35 16.63 4.43
CA VAL A 912 -24.39 17.65 4.46
C VAL A 912 -25.45 17.37 3.40
N LYS A 913 -26.70 17.65 3.74
CA LYS A 913 -27.88 17.43 2.89
C LYS A 913 -28.48 18.78 2.46
N LYS A 914 -28.91 18.85 1.20
CA LYS A 914 -29.72 19.93 0.64
C LYS A 914 -31.20 19.78 1.04
N ASN A 915 -31.81 20.86 1.53
CA ASN A 915 -33.17 20.86 2.05
C ASN A 915 -34.23 21.23 1.00
N ASN A 916 -34.35 20.46 -0.10
CA ASN A 916 -35.35 20.75 -1.14
C ASN A 916 -36.79 20.61 -0.63
N ASP A 917 -37.02 19.71 0.34
CA ASP A 917 -38.36 19.33 0.81
C ASP A 917 -38.99 20.35 1.77
N SER A 918 -38.20 21.29 2.32
CA SER A 918 -38.73 22.29 3.25
C SER A 918 -39.62 23.30 2.51
N THR A 919 -40.71 23.74 3.13
CA THR A 919 -41.56 24.83 2.63
C THR A 919 -41.03 26.21 3.00
N ASN A 920 -40.06 26.29 3.93
CA ASN A 920 -39.46 27.52 4.40
C ASN A 920 -38.25 27.89 3.54
N GLU A 921 -38.27 29.07 2.92
CA GLU A 921 -37.17 29.55 2.05
C GLU A 921 -35.84 29.63 2.79
N LEU A 922 -35.85 30.07 4.06
CA LEU A 922 -34.63 30.17 4.87
C LEU A 922 -34.00 28.80 5.14
N GLU A 923 -34.80 27.75 5.28
CA GLU A 923 -34.29 26.39 5.49
C GLU A 923 -33.73 25.78 4.20
N ARG A 924 -34.25 26.18 3.04
CA ARG A 924 -33.71 25.78 1.72
C ARG A 924 -32.32 26.38 1.46
N GLU A 925 -32.03 27.53 2.05
CA GLU A 925 -30.71 28.17 2.00
C GLU A 925 -29.68 27.52 2.93
N LEU A 926 -30.08 26.53 3.74
CA LEU A 926 -29.20 25.81 4.66
C LEU A 926 -28.85 24.42 4.14
N LEU A 927 -27.62 24.01 4.44
CA LEU A 927 -27.17 22.63 4.29
C LEU A 927 -27.07 22.00 5.69
N ASP A 928 -27.89 20.99 5.95
CA ASP A 928 -27.94 20.31 7.23
C ASP A 928 -26.87 19.24 7.31
N SER A 929 -26.08 19.25 8.37
CA SER A 929 -25.20 18.12 8.66
C SER A 929 -26.07 16.92 9.05
N VAL A 930 -25.91 15.81 8.34
CA VAL A 930 -26.66 14.56 8.55
C VAL A 930 -25.76 13.36 8.84
N GLY A 931 -24.48 13.38 8.42
CA GLY A 931 -23.53 12.30 8.65
C GLY A 931 -22.27 12.81 9.35
N HIS A 932 -21.77 12.05 10.32
CA HIS A 932 -20.55 12.36 11.06
C HIS A 932 -19.74 11.10 11.30
N TYR A 933 -18.44 11.14 11.05
CA TYR A 933 -17.56 10.01 11.24
C TYR A 933 -16.10 10.44 11.42
N HIS A 934 -15.40 9.93 12.42
CA HIS A 934 -13.97 10.13 12.55
C HIS A 934 -13.19 9.07 11.79
N ILE A 935 -12.55 9.47 10.69
CA ILE A 935 -11.76 8.57 9.85
C ILE A 935 -10.38 8.31 10.46
N GLY A 936 -9.81 9.29 11.17
CA GLY A 936 -8.47 9.19 11.75
C GLY A 936 -7.33 9.39 10.76
N GLU A 937 -7.66 9.85 9.56
CA GLU A 937 -6.72 10.09 8.46
C GLU A 937 -6.90 11.51 7.91
N SER A 938 -5.79 12.14 7.54
CA SER A 938 -5.81 13.46 6.90
C SER A 938 -6.01 13.31 5.40
N ILE A 939 -7.21 13.60 4.90
CA ILE A 939 -7.59 13.38 3.50
C ILE A 939 -7.22 14.58 2.62
N ASN A 940 -6.37 14.36 1.61
CA ASN A 940 -5.93 15.41 0.69
C ASN A 940 -6.83 15.56 -0.54
N SER A 941 -7.32 14.45 -1.10
CA SER A 941 -8.12 14.46 -2.33
C SER A 941 -9.21 13.40 -2.26
N MET A 942 -10.36 13.71 -2.87
CA MET A 942 -11.51 12.82 -3.01
C MET A 942 -12.01 12.90 -4.45
N LEU A 943 -12.29 11.76 -5.06
CA LEU A 943 -12.77 11.65 -6.44
C LEU A 943 -13.84 10.56 -6.55
N CYS A 944 -14.92 10.85 -7.28
CA CYS A 944 -15.93 9.85 -7.59
C CYS A 944 -15.37 8.82 -8.58
N GLY A 945 -15.56 7.54 -8.31
CA GLY A 945 -15.09 6.44 -9.15
C GLY A 945 -14.81 5.17 -8.36
N SER A 946 -14.47 4.10 -9.08
CA SER A 946 -14.15 2.77 -8.52
C SER A 946 -12.92 2.18 -9.20
N LEU A 947 -12.15 1.38 -8.45
CA LEU A 947 -11.08 0.53 -8.97
C LEU A 947 -11.58 -0.81 -9.51
N VAL A 948 -12.80 -1.18 -9.16
CA VAL A 948 -13.37 -2.49 -9.49
C VAL A 948 -14.20 -2.37 -10.76
N ARG A 949 -13.95 -3.28 -11.70
CA ARG A 949 -14.84 -3.49 -12.84
C ARG A 949 -16.06 -4.25 -12.34
N LEU A 950 -17.22 -3.62 -12.41
CA LEU A 950 -18.48 -4.28 -12.11
C LEU A 950 -18.67 -5.46 -13.07
N PRO A 951 -19.07 -6.66 -12.59
CA PRO A 951 -19.54 -7.72 -13.47
C PRO A 951 -20.66 -7.17 -14.37
N ASP A 952 -20.84 -7.76 -15.57
CA ASP A 952 -22.03 -7.51 -16.40
C ASP A 952 -23.27 -7.97 -15.62
N SER A 953 -23.76 -7.08 -14.75
CA SER A 953 -24.88 -7.27 -13.83
C SER A 953 -25.91 -6.22 -14.17
N ASP A 954 -27.17 -6.62 -14.28
CA ASP A 954 -28.30 -5.71 -14.47
C ASP A 954 -28.53 -4.78 -13.26
N ALA A 955 -27.80 -4.97 -12.14
CA ALA A 955 -27.89 -4.14 -10.96
C ALA A 955 -27.18 -2.79 -11.16
N PRO A 956 -27.78 -1.66 -10.74
CA PRO A 956 -27.17 -0.35 -10.88
C PRO A 956 -25.86 -0.27 -10.07
N PRO A 957 -24.82 0.40 -10.62
CA PRO A 957 -23.55 0.59 -9.93
C PRO A 957 -23.74 1.32 -8.60
N ILE A 958 -23.12 0.81 -7.53
CA ILE A 958 -23.10 1.50 -6.24
C ILE A 958 -22.26 2.78 -6.38
N PRO A 959 -22.79 3.98 -6.05
CA PRO A 959 -22.02 5.21 -6.06
C PRO A 959 -20.85 5.14 -5.07
N THR A 960 -19.64 5.32 -5.59
CA THR A 960 -18.38 5.22 -4.85
C THR A 960 -17.53 6.48 -4.97
N ILE A 961 -16.86 6.83 -3.88
CA ILE A 961 -15.89 7.93 -3.81
C ILE A 961 -14.59 7.36 -3.27
N LEU A 962 -13.53 7.48 -4.05
CA LEU A 962 -12.16 7.19 -3.63
C LEU A 962 -11.60 8.40 -2.88
N TYR A 963 -10.85 8.15 -1.81
CA TYR A 963 -10.12 9.17 -1.09
C TYR A 963 -8.68 8.74 -0.86
N ALA A 964 -7.79 9.72 -0.76
CA ALA A 964 -6.37 9.49 -0.49
C ALA A 964 -5.88 10.37 0.66
N SER A 965 -5.08 9.78 1.54
CA SER A 965 -4.58 10.42 2.77
C SER A 965 -3.09 10.81 2.71
N VAL A 966 -2.69 11.66 3.67
CA VAL A 966 -1.30 12.03 3.93
C VAL A 966 -0.45 10.83 4.37
N ASN A 967 -1.01 9.79 4.97
CA ASN A 967 -0.24 8.61 5.38
C ASN A 967 -0.08 7.57 4.25
N GLY A 968 -0.60 7.85 3.05
CA GLY A 968 -0.59 6.90 1.92
C GLY A 968 -1.80 5.97 1.87
N SER A 969 -2.77 6.14 2.76
CA SER A 969 -3.99 5.34 2.78
C SER A 969 -4.91 5.74 1.64
N ILE A 970 -5.36 4.75 0.86
CA ILE A 970 -6.42 4.90 -0.13
C ILE A 970 -7.64 4.17 0.39
N GLY A 971 -8.77 4.87 0.47
CA GLY A 971 -10.02 4.26 0.89
C GLY A 971 -11.16 4.60 -0.04
N VAL A 972 -12.29 3.96 0.22
CA VAL A 972 -13.49 4.04 -0.59
C VAL A 972 -14.70 4.27 0.30
N ILE A 973 -15.58 5.15 -0.14
CA ILE A 973 -16.87 5.45 0.50
C ILE A 973 -17.95 5.01 -0.47
N ALA A 974 -18.76 4.03 -0.06
CA ALA A 974 -19.85 3.48 -0.87
C ALA A 974 -21.21 3.86 -0.28
N SER A 975 -22.14 4.28 -1.13
CA SER A 975 -23.52 4.57 -0.72
C SER A 975 -24.34 3.29 -0.64
N ILE A 976 -24.84 2.93 0.54
CA ILE A 976 -25.64 1.71 0.74
C ILE A 976 -27.13 2.02 0.88
N SER A 977 -27.97 1.00 0.63
CA SER A 977 -29.41 1.12 0.85
C SER A 977 -29.75 1.28 2.33
N LYS A 978 -30.94 1.80 2.64
CA LYS A 978 -31.41 1.91 4.03
C LYS A 978 -31.49 0.54 4.71
N GLU A 979 -31.92 -0.48 3.98
CA GLU A 979 -32.03 -1.85 4.50
C GLU A 979 -30.64 -2.41 4.86
N ASP A 980 -29.66 -2.21 3.97
CA ASP A 980 -28.28 -2.60 4.24
C ASP A 980 -27.69 -1.83 5.43
N TYR A 981 -27.95 -0.52 5.53
CA TYR A 981 -27.49 0.27 6.68
C TYR A 981 -28.05 -0.26 8.01
N GLU A 982 -29.35 -0.58 8.06
CA GLU A 982 -29.96 -1.15 9.27
C GLU A 982 -29.36 -2.53 9.62
N PHE A 983 -29.08 -3.36 8.61
CA PHE A 983 -28.41 -4.65 8.78
C PHE A 983 -26.98 -4.49 9.31
N PHE A 984 -26.14 -3.72 8.61
CA PHE A 984 -24.73 -3.55 8.96
C PHE A 984 -24.55 -2.76 10.26
N SER A 985 -25.46 -1.85 10.60
CA SER A 985 -25.44 -1.18 11.90
C SER A 985 -25.64 -2.16 13.07
N LYS A 986 -26.56 -3.12 12.93
CA LYS A 986 -26.73 -4.20 13.91
C LYS A 986 -25.51 -5.11 13.98
N LEU A 987 -24.95 -5.46 12.82
CA LEU A 987 -23.74 -6.27 12.74
C LEU A 987 -22.55 -5.59 13.43
N GLN A 988 -22.34 -4.29 13.19
CA GLN A 988 -21.28 -3.49 13.79
C GLN A 988 -21.42 -3.44 15.32
N LYS A 989 -22.64 -3.27 15.85
CA LYS A 989 -22.91 -3.36 17.30
C LYS A 989 -22.58 -4.75 17.85
N GLY A 990 -22.92 -5.81 17.11
CA GLY A 990 -22.55 -7.18 17.46
C GLY A 990 -21.03 -7.37 17.52
N LEU A 991 -20.30 -6.85 16.52
CA LEU A 991 -18.85 -6.90 16.42
C LEU A 991 -18.17 -6.16 17.57
N ASN A 992 -18.62 -4.96 17.92
CA ASN A 992 -18.06 -4.17 19.03
C ASN A 992 -18.13 -4.87 20.40
N ARG A 993 -19.02 -5.87 20.57
CA ARG A 993 -19.08 -6.67 21.81
C ARG A 993 -18.04 -7.78 21.87
N VAL A 994 -17.60 -8.26 20.71
CA VAL A 994 -16.75 -9.45 20.58
C VAL A 994 -15.32 -9.06 20.23
N VAL A 995 -15.15 -8.09 19.34
CA VAL A 995 -13.87 -7.53 18.90
C VAL A 995 -13.49 -6.41 19.84
N ASN A 996 -12.46 -6.64 20.66
CA ASN A 996 -11.88 -5.62 21.52
C ASN A 996 -10.54 -5.18 20.92
N GLY A 997 -10.38 -3.89 20.66
CA GLY A 997 -9.12 -3.33 20.21
C GLY A 997 -8.02 -3.44 21.26
N ILE A 998 -6.77 -3.47 20.82
CA ILE A 998 -5.63 -3.41 21.74
C ILE A 998 -5.57 -2.03 22.40
N GLY A 999 -5.15 -1.99 23.67
CA GLY A 999 -5.09 -0.78 24.49
C GLY A 999 -6.37 -0.50 25.29
N GLY A 1000 -7.43 -1.30 25.12
CA GLY A 1000 -8.70 -1.11 25.82
C GLY A 1000 -9.48 0.12 25.35
N PHE A 1001 -9.18 0.62 24.14
CA PHE A 1001 -9.91 1.71 23.51
C PHE A 1001 -11.15 1.17 22.82
N THR A 1002 -12.25 1.92 22.88
CA THR A 1002 -13.52 1.51 22.26
C THR A 1002 -13.62 2.05 20.83
N HIS A 1003 -14.13 1.21 19.93
CA HIS A 1003 -14.40 1.58 18.53
C HIS A 1003 -15.34 2.80 18.43
N GLU A 1004 -16.41 2.81 19.23
CA GLU A 1004 -17.41 3.88 19.22
C GLU A 1004 -16.81 5.24 19.58
N SER A 1005 -15.93 5.29 20.59
CA SER A 1005 -15.24 6.52 20.97
C SER A 1005 -14.22 6.96 19.92
N TRP A 1006 -13.61 6.01 19.22
CA TRP A 1006 -12.66 6.31 18.15
C TRP A 1006 -13.33 6.86 16.90
N ARG A 1007 -14.49 6.31 16.51
CA ARG A 1007 -15.26 6.77 15.33
C ARG A 1007 -16.17 7.97 15.62
N ALA A 1008 -16.34 8.35 16.88
CA ALA A 1008 -17.06 9.57 17.26
C ALA A 1008 -16.40 10.80 16.62
N PHE A 1009 -17.20 11.62 15.96
CA PHE A 1009 -16.76 12.87 15.36
C PHE A 1009 -16.27 13.80 16.46
N SER A 1010 -15.07 14.34 16.32
CA SER A 1010 -14.50 15.25 17.30
C SER A 1010 -13.73 16.36 16.63
N ASN A 1011 -14.06 17.61 16.94
CA ASN A 1011 -13.30 18.79 16.56
C ASN A 1011 -13.15 19.74 17.75
N ASP A 1012 -12.47 20.86 17.57
CA ASP A 1012 -12.20 21.85 18.62
C ASP A 1012 -13.48 22.45 19.25
N HIS A 1013 -14.63 22.30 18.59
CA HIS A 1013 -15.90 22.88 19.03
C HIS A 1013 -16.79 21.89 19.77
N HIS A 1014 -16.86 20.64 19.31
CA HIS A 1014 -17.76 19.63 19.87
C HIS A 1014 -17.38 18.21 19.45
N THR A 1015 -17.82 17.26 20.28
CA THR A 1015 -17.76 15.82 20.00
C THR A 1015 -19.18 15.27 19.85
N VAL A 1016 -19.42 14.50 18.79
CA VAL A 1016 -20.73 13.90 18.47
C VAL A 1016 -20.52 12.44 18.11
N GLU A 1017 -21.45 11.58 18.51
CA GLU A 1017 -21.44 10.17 18.12
C GLU A 1017 -21.45 10.00 16.59
N SER A 1018 -20.80 8.94 16.13
CA SER A 1018 -20.84 8.56 14.71
C SER A 1018 -22.27 8.29 14.27
N ARG A 1019 -22.68 8.88 13.14
CA ARG A 1019 -24.03 8.72 12.60
C ARG A 1019 -24.01 8.60 11.09
N ASN A 1020 -24.87 7.73 10.55
CA ASN A 1020 -25.04 7.49 9.11
C ASN A 1020 -23.74 7.07 8.38
N PHE A 1021 -22.86 6.40 9.11
CA PHE A 1021 -21.65 5.76 8.60
C PHE A 1021 -21.53 4.36 9.21
N ILE A 1022 -21.02 3.42 8.40
CA ILE A 1022 -20.66 2.06 8.82
C ILE A 1022 -19.16 1.90 8.57
N ASP A 1023 -18.45 1.35 9.55
CA ASP A 1023 -17.02 1.08 9.43
C ASP A 1023 -16.78 -0.23 8.66
N GLY A 1024 -16.49 -0.12 7.37
CA GLY A 1024 -16.23 -1.26 6.49
C GLY A 1024 -15.08 -2.14 6.97
N ASP A 1025 -14.03 -1.55 7.54
CA ASP A 1025 -12.87 -2.31 8.04
C ASP A 1025 -13.26 -3.23 9.20
N LEU A 1026 -14.16 -2.77 10.08
CA LEU A 1026 -14.70 -3.59 11.17
C LEU A 1026 -15.61 -4.70 10.65
N ILE A 1027 -16.46 -4.41 9.64
CA ILE A 1027 -17.32 -5.43 9.01
C ILE A 1027 -16.49 -6.52 8.33
N GLU A 1028 -15.38 -6.15 7.66
CA GLU A 1028 -14.45 -7.07 7.03
C GLU A 1028 -13.74 -8.02 8.00
N MET A 1029 -13.68 -7.68 9.30
CA MET A 1029 -13.12 -8.60 10.31
C MET A 1029 -14.06 -9.79 10.60
N PHE A 1030 -15.36 -9.68 10.31
CA PHE A 1030 -16.34 -10.72 10.65
C PHE A 1030 -15.98 -12.11 10.08
N PRO A 1031 -15.63 -12.26 8.79
CA PRO A 1031 -15.23 -13.55 8.22
C PRO A 1031 -13.94 -14.14 8.82
N ASP A 1032 -13.12 -13.33 9.49
CA ASP A 1032 -11.84 -13.77 10.08
C ASP A 1032 -12.00 -14.22 11.55
N LEU A 1033 -13.18 -14.02 12.15
CA LEU A 1033 -13.49 -14.50 13.49
C LEU A 1033 -13.66 -16.02 13.55
N LYS A 1034 -13.43 -16.60 14.72
CA LYS A 1034 -13.79 -18.01 14.99
C LYS A 1034 -15.32 -18.18 14.89
N ILE A 1035 -15.79 -19.34 14.45
CA ILE A 1035 -17.24 -19.64 14.28
C ILE A 1035 -18.05 -19.34 15.56
N GLU A 1036 -17.51 -19.68 16.73
CA GLU A 1036 -18.14 -19.37 18.03
C GLU A 1036 -18.30 -17.87 18.27
N SER A 1037 -17.31 -17.08 17.87
CA SER A 1037 -17.33 -15.62 17.96
C SER A 1037 -18.29 -15.01 16.94
N MET A 1038 -18.33 -15.53 15.71
CA MET A 1038 -19.31 -15.11 14.70
C MET A 1038 -20.75 -15.34 15.19
N ALA A 1039 -21.03 -16.50 15.78
CA ALA A 1039 -22.35 -16.81 16.33
C ALA A 1039 -22.75 -15.85 17.47
N LYS A 1040 -21.81 -15.44 18.33
CA LYS A 1040 -22.05 -14.41 19.37
C LYS A 1040 -22.34 -13.03 18.77
N VAL A 1041 -21.68 -12.67 17.66
CA VAL A 1041 -21.91 -11.39 16.97
C VAL A 1041 -23.35 -11.30 16.46
N ILE A 1042 -23.82 -12.34 15.76
CA ILE A 1042 -25.15 -12.35 15.13
C ILE A 1042 -26.28 -12.80 16.06
N GLN A 1043 -26.02 -13.04 17.34
CA GLN A 1043 -27.00 -13.60 18.29
C GLN A 1043 -28.33 -12.82 18.34
N ASP A 1044 -28.27 -11.50 18.17
CA ASP A 1044 -29.43 -10.61 18.20
C ASP A 1044 -29.97 -10.25 16.80
N MET A 1045 -29.39 -10.86 15.76
CA MET A 1045 -29.79 -10.71 14.38
C MET A 1045 -30.56 -11.98 13.99
N ASN A 1046 -31.81 -11.84 13.56
CA ASN A 1046 -32.62 -12.98 13.08
C ASN A 1046 -32.15 -13.45 11.68
N VAL A 1047 -30.87 -13.79 11.54
CA VAL A 1047 -30.21 -14.17 10.28
C VAL A 1047 -29.25 -15.33 10.52
N THR A 1048 -28.96 -16.08 9.47
CA THR A 1048 -27.97 -17.16 9.53
C THR A 1048 -26.56 -16.66 9.26
N LEU A 1049 -25.56 -17.45 9.68
CA LEU A 1049 -24.14 -17.17 9.39
C LEU A 1049 -23.87 -17.12 7.88
N ASP A 1050 -24.48 -18.03 7.11
CA ASP A 1050 -24.28 -18.12 5.66
C ASP A 1050 -24.89 -16.91 4.94
N GLU A 1051 -26.08 -16.45 5.34
CA GLU A 1051 -26.67 -15.22 4.82
C GLU A 1051 -25.82 -13.99 5.13
N THR A 1052 -25.25 -13.91 6.35
CA THR A 1052 -24.39 -12.80 6.77
C THR A 1052 -23.12 -12.75 5.92
N LEU A 1053 -22.44 -13.89 5.75
CA LEU A 1053 -21.23 -13.99 4.92
C LEU A 1053 -21.53 -13.64 3.46
N LYS A 1054 -22.61 -14.15 2.88
CA LYS A 1054 -23.03 -13.83 1.51
C LYS A 1054 -23.30 -12.34 1.32
N ARG A 1055 -23.95 -11.68 2.27
CA ARG A 1055 -24.27 -10.25 2.17
C ARG A 1055 -23.00 -9.38 2.25
N ILE A 1056 -22.04 -9.76 3.10
CA ILE A 1056 -20.72 -9.11 3.17
C ILE A 1056 -19.96 -9.34 1.87
N GLU A 1057 -19.84 -10.58 1.41
CA GLU A 1057 -19.11 -10.92 0.17
C GLU A 1057 -19.71 -10.21 -1.05
N SER A 1058 -21.04 -10.14 -1.15
CA SER A 1058 -21.74 -9.41 -2.21
C SER A 1058 -21.36 -7.93 -2.19
N LEU A 1059 -21.48 -7.24 -1.06
CA LEU A 1059 -21.11 -5.82 -0.96
C LEU A 1059 -19.63 -5.59 -1.29
N MET A 1060 -18.75 -6.48 -0.82
CA MET A 1060 -17.32 -6.37 -1.05
C MET A 1060 -16.96 -6.45 -2.54
N GLN A 1061 -17.61 -7.32 -3.31
CA GLN A 1061 -17.38 -7.43 -4.77
C GLN A 1061 -17.66 -6.13 -5.54
N TYR A 1062 -18.50 -5.25 -5.03
CA TYR A 1062 -18.78 -3.94 -5.65
C TYR A 1062 -17.76 -2.86 -5.24
N ILE A 1063 -16.98 -3.10 -4.19
CA ILE A 1063 -16.13 -2.10 -3.53
C ILE A 1063 -14.63 -2.41 -3.71
N ARG A 1064 -14.22 -3.69 -3.67
CA ARG A 1064 -12.84 -4.18 -3.80
C ARG A 1064 -12.78 -5.45 -4.63
#